data_AF-F9WJM1-F1
#
_entry.id   AF-F9WJM1-F1
#
_cell.length_a   1.000
_cell.length_b   1.000
_cell.length_c   1.000
_cell.angle_alpha   90.00
_cell.angle_beta   90.00
_cell.angle_gamma   90.00
#
_symmetry.space_group_name_H-M   'P 1'
#
loop_
_entity.id
_entity.type
_entity.pdbx_description
1 polymer ?
#
loop_
_entity_poly.entity_id
_entity_poly.type
_entity_poly.pdbx_seq_one_letter_code
_entity_poly.pdbx_strand_id
1 'polypeptide(L)'
;MTEGLPLYDEGRVRPPWGAGTGLAMRVAPCRCTLAASMPYLLMLILLCVPVTCAGKEGRVAVNVLSLLYNKEYTQPEMDALNAGFDASMTARGWGAGIGVNVSVIRPPTYSSPIDEVFESAIKDSEGKLLVVVGPLGTNNAVWSREPLRKNDVVGFGPITYSSELRTWNPNLYFLSIEPNAELLALIRYATIYMGLPRVGMMYSKDSEIGVSLHKFAVNVMSMMGFELCETFAVSRDASESELEAAWAQFTGARPQAILLFAPISNEDTSWFIDRVVQSTKEEFMYVMVPSTSVAFLLRSWREAVLRHNGKLKPGQIIATGTHPPSVDTRFEVVQRFRKEMNSFLDSNTEWIGYAKPPHFDDDSTMGELMMLGWLTGEVLMQALSNERQLTNRTAFMESLYKQRRYLVDEFVVGDFGGDCQEFSYQQGAMCRCNQGGNGVYMKSVGEGYRLEHVREGFLMWGTSKCSIWGIKTYAPLKGYILMMDDKSVASRAVLQWSDGAFATLASGYEAEDRIFLYPLSITSRGAAAAVREINDKQLVSVLFGVLNGELLRLSDVTYINPITTKPFLNSFMRNVIHLSPTLQQQLYVLAMYLSNKTPDDITVIFRGPRASLAIDALNMTLVTFGMSLKSKVVLGDEESLERVLPSSGYVFVIGLRATDAKPCAKHLVAHSSVELYVLFSDVSKVYEEFVEAFNETPTTIASAARLVFATSLPHWADRDGPSETLQKFHSAVRDPSMWSPMSLRGFMTARLLQVITPAMKKINSTLLLDYFYKESVIGVDDMRYGPFSDKECVSGQASLESDCLTNFGARDIAVWSMSRALDPTVPVLQRPVTPSLQYTNANKDQGLTPSQIAGVIIGCCVALALLTALGALLLVSLRNARDNERAPREITDPVTLVFTDIESSTAQWATHPELMPDAVAAHHNIVRSL
;
A
#
# COMPACT_ATOMS: atom_id res chain seq x y z
N MET A 1 -17.21 16.90 -21.28
CA MET A 1 -17.94 16.58 -22.51
C MET A 1 -18.39 15.14 -22.40
N THR A 2 -19.68 14.94 -22.59
CA THR A 2 -20.46 13.71 -22.46
C THR A 2 -20.19 12.74 -23.60
N GLU A 3 -19.97 11.46 -23.26
CA GLU A 3 -20.22 10.23 -24.04
C GLU A 3 -19.73 9.08 -23.13
N GLY A 4 -20.50 8.07 -22.71
CA GLY A 4 -21.39 7.23 -23.50
C GLY A 4 -20.69 5.89 -23.75
N LEU A 5 -20.55 5.01 -22.74
CA LEU A 5 -19.94 3.69 -22.88
C LEU A 5 -20.99 2.57 -22.65
N PRO A 6 -20.99 1.51 -23.48
CA PRO A 6 -22.06 0.51 -23.53
C PRO A 6 -21.84 -0.68 -22.59
N LEU A 7 -22.97 -1.28 -22.24
CA LEU A 7 -23.16 -2.51 -21.46
C LEU A 7 -22.41 -3.71 -22.08
N TYR A 8 -21.69 -4.45 -21.23
CA TYR A 8 -21.19 -5.79 -21.51
C TYR A 8 -22.27 -6.83 -21.17
N ASP A 9 -22.55 -7.68 -22.16
CA ASP A 9 -23.51 -8.77 -22.16
C ASP A 9 -22.81 -10.06 -21.69
N GLU A 10 -23.18 -10.58 -20.50
CA GLU A 10 -22.63 -11.83 -19.99
C GLU A 10 -23.40 -13.06 -20.51
N GLY A 11 -22.61 -13.97 -21.09
CA GLY A 11 -23.07 -15.18 -21.77
C GLY A 11 -23.79 -16.18 -20.87
N ARG A 12 -24.99 -16.58 -21.31
CA ARG A 12 -25.70 -17.74 -20.77
C ARG A 12 -25.08 -19.05 -21.24
N VAL A 13 -24.57 -19.82 -20.29
CA VAL A 13 -24.27 -21.24 -20.44
C VAL A 13 -25.58 -22.04 -20.47
N ARG A 14 -25.79 -22.82 -21.53
CA ARG A 14 -26.90 -23.78 -21.69
C ARG A 14 -26.59 -25.11 -20.98
N PRO A 15 -27.57 -25.80 -20.39
CA PRO A 15 -27.50 -27.24 -20.13
C PRO A 15 -28.07 -28.08 -21.30
N PRO A 16 -27.69 -29.37 -21.42
CA PRO A 16 -27.99 -30.17 -22.62
C PRO A 16 -29.31 -30.95 -22.55
N TRP A 17 -29.98 -30.96 -23.71
CA TRP A 17 -30.79 -32.02 -24.34
C TRP A 17 -31.53 -33.06 -23.49
N GLY A 18 -32.85 -33.04 -23.61
CA GLY A 18 -33.74 -34.21 -23.50
C GLY A 18 -34.83 -34.11 -24.56
N ALA A 19 -34.79 -35.01 -25.55
CA ALA A 19 -35.71 -35.08 -26.68
C ALA A 19 -37.07 -35.68 -26.29
N GLY A 20 -38.14 -35.23 -26.95
CA GLY A 20 -39.48 -35.82 -26.85
C GLY A 20 -40.52 -35.10 -27.70
N THR A 21 -40.62 -35.52 -28.97
CA THR A 21 -41.80 -35.55 -29.86
C THR A 21 -43.12 -35.08 -29.22
N GLY A 22 -43.91 -34.15 -29.74
CA GLY A 22 -44.33 -33.93 -31.13
C GLY A 22 -45.83 -34.22 -31.25
N LEU A 23 -46.68 -33.20 -31.50
CA LEU A 23 -47.75 -33.24 -32.50
C LEU A 23 -48.50 -31.90 -32.58
N ALA A 24 -48.78 -31.49 -33.81
CA ALA A 24 -49.48 -30.29 -34.22
C ALA A 24 -51.01 -30.49 -34.30
N MET A 25 -51.78 -29.40 -34.16
CA MET A 25 -52.84 -28.98 -35.10
C MET A 25 -53.54 -27.71 -34.55
N ARG A 26 -53.43 -26.57 -35.24
CA ARG A 26 -54.21 -26.04 -36.37
C ARG A 26 -55.41 -25.17 -35.95
N VAL A 27 -55.51 -24.06 -36.66
CA VAL A 27 -56.35 -22.87 -36.45
C VAL A 27 -57.67 -22.98 -37.24
N ALA A 28 -58.80 -22.65 -36.58
CA ALA A 28 -60.08 -22.02 -37.03
C ALA A 28 -60.89 -22.69 -38.18
N PRO A 29 -62.20 -22.40 -38.43
CA PRO A 29 -63.00 -21.25 -37.95
C PRO A 29 -64.49 -21.48 -37.54
N CYS A 30 -65.01 -20.49 -36.79
CA CYS A 30 -66.34 -19.84 -36.87
C CYS A 30 -67.64 -20.65 -37.07
N ARG A 31 -68.58 -20.53 -36.13
CA ARG A 31 -70.02 -20.29 -36.41
C ARG A 31 -70.76 -19.80 -35.15
N CYS A 32 -71.31 -18.59 -35.25
CA CYS A 32 -72.22 -17.98 -34.30
C CYS A 32 -73.57 -18.73 -34.27
N THR A 33 -74.05 -19.06 -33.06
CA THR A 33 -75.48 -19.13 -32.76
C THR A 33 -75.71 -18.55 -31.37
N LEU A 34 -76.31 -17.35 -31.36
CA LEU A 34 -76.93 -16.70 -30.23
C LEU A 34 -78.03 -17.59 -29.65
N ALA A 35 -77.86 -18.10 -28.42
CA ALA A 35 -78.95 -18.44 -27.48
C ALA A 35 -78.40 -19.15 -26.23
N ALA A 36 -77.45 -18.55 -25.50
CA ALA A 36 -77.05 -19.06 -24.17
C ALA A 36 -76.26 -18.03 -23.34
N SER A 37 -76.56 -16.74 -23.43
CA SER A 37 -75.79 -15.68 -22.74
C SER A 37 -76.46 -15.15 -21.47
N MET A 38 -77.34 -15.94 -20.83
CA MET A 38 -77.99 -15.57 -19.56
C MET A 38 -77.28 -16.15 -18.31
N PRO A 39 -76.76 -17.39 -18.29
CA PRO A 39 -76.08 -17.89 -17.08
C PRO A 39 -74.65 -17.34 -16.93
N TYR A 40 -74.00 -16.95 -18.04
CA TYR A 40 -72.66 -16.33 -18.01
C TYR A 40 -72.69 -14.86 -17.60
N LEU A 41 -73.75 -14.12 -17.94
CA LEU A 41 -73.92 -12.73 -17.51
C LEU A 41 -74.27 -12.66 -16.02
N LEU A 42 -75.02 -13.64 -15.49
CA LEU A 42 -75.27 -13.74 -14.03
C LEU A 42 -73.99 -14.08 -13.25
N MET A 43 -73.10 -14.93 -13.79
CA MET A 43 -71.78 -15.18 -13.19
C MET A 43 -70.84 -13.96 -13.25
N LEU A 44 -70.89 -13.16 -14.33
CA LEU A 44 -70.12 -11.92 -14.45
C LEU A 44 -70.68 -10.80 -13.55
N ILE A 45 -71.99 -10.75 -13.31
CA ILE A 45 -72.59 -9.81 -12.36
C ILE A 45 -72.32 -10.26 -10.91
N LEU A 46 -72.26 -11.57 -10.61
CA LEU A 46 -71.80 -12.11 -9.32
C LEU A 46 -70.30 -11.88 -9.06
N LEU A 47 -69.48 -11.73 -10.10
CA LEU A 47 -68.07 -11.30 -9.99
C LEU A 47 -67.90 -9.77 -9.87
N CYS A 48 -68.97 -8.99 -10.07
CA CYS A 48 -68.96 -7.52 -10.00
C CYS A 48 -69.92 -6.94 -8.96
N VAL A 49 -70.45 -7.74 -8.02
CA VAL A 49 -71.07 -7.19 -6.81
C VAL A 49 -69.94 -6.67 -5.92
N PRO A 50 -69.89 -5.36 -5.60
CA PRO A 50 -69.06 -4.91 -4.50
C PRO A 50 -69.61 -5.59 -3.26
N VAL A 51 -68.83 -6.46 -2.64
CA VAL A 51 -69.11 -6.95 -1.29
C VAL A 51 -68.97 -5.75 -0.36
N THR A 52 -70.00 -4.91 -0.31
CA THR A 52 -70.27 -4.00 0.78
C THR A 52 -71.31 -4.68 1.65
N CYS A 53 -70.85 -5.56 2.54
CA CYS A 53 -71.47 -5.84 3.83
C CYS A 53 -70.44 -6.49 4.77
N ALA A 54 -70.02 -5.67 5.73
CA ALA A 54 -69.70 -6.02 7.11
C ALA A 54 -68.77 -7.21 7.37
N GLY A 55 -67.48 -6.89 7.43
CA GLY A 55 -66.52 -7.51 8.32
C GLY A 55 -65.60 -6.43 8.87
N LYS A 56 -66.03 -5.76 9.94
CA LYS A 56 -65.13 -5.02 10.85
C LYS A 56 -64.40 -6.06 11.73
N GLU A 57 -63.82 -7.07 11.09
CA GLU A 57 -63.13 -8.23 11.64
C GLU A 57 -61.77 -8.33 10.94
N GLY A 58 -60.65 -8.45 11.63
CA GLY A 58 -60.21 -7.55 12.69
C GLY A 58 -58.84 -7.05 12.24
N ARG A 59 -58.66 -5.73 12.09
CA ARG A 59 -57.33 -5.20 11.76
C ARG A 59 -56.38 -5.53 12.91
N VAL A 60 -55.23 -6.14 12.61
CA VAL A 60 -54.22 -6.42 13.64
C VAL A 60 -53.72 -5.09 14.19
N ALA A 61 -53.97 -4.86 15.48
CA ALA A 61 -53.51 -3.66 16.18
C ALA A 61 -52.08 -3.89 16.68
N VAL A 62 -51.16 -3.05 16.19
CA VAL A 62 -49.74 -3.09 16.56
C VAL A 62 -49.40 -1.81 17.31
N ASN A 63 -48.99 -1.96 18.57
CA ASN A 63 -48.41 -0.89 19.35
C ASN A 63 -46.88 -0.89 19.13
N VAL A 64 -46.32 0.29 18.85
CA VAL A 64 -44.89 0.49 18.72
C VAL A 64 -44.43 1.41 19.84
N LEU A 65 -43.68 0.87 20.81
CA LEU A 65 -43.05 1.69 21.82
C LEU A 65 -41.77 2.31 21.24
N SER A 66 -41.69 3.65 21.19
CA SER A 66 -40.45 4.32 20.82
C SER A 66 -39.54 4.47 22.06
N LEU A 67 -38.42 3.75 22.05
CA LEU A 67 -37.28 3.97 22.96
C LEU A 67 -36.13 4.70 22.25
N LEU A 68 -36.45 5.53 21.26
CA LEU A 68 -35.51 6.39 20.53
C LEU A 68 -35.15 7.65 21.34
N TYR A 69 -34.82 7.47 22.61
CA TYR A 69 -34.41 8.55 23.51
C TYR A 69 -33.32 8.08 24.49
N ASN A 70 -32.43 9.00 24.85
CA ASN A 70 -31.37 8.75 25.82
C ASN A 70 -30.79 10.10 26.30
N LYS A 71 -30.53 10.23 27.61
CA LYS A 71 -29.96 11.43 28.23
C LYS A 71 -28.57 11.83 27.72
N GLU A 72 -27.84 10.92 27.07
CA GLU A 72 -26.54 11.19 26.45
C GLU A 72 -26.65 12.02 25.16
N TYR A 73 -27.85 12.09 24.58
CA TYR A 73 -28.17 12.81 23.35
C TYR A 73 -28.91 14.11 23.65
N THR A 74 -28.75 15.10 22.78
CA THR A 74 -29.49 16.36 22.89
C THR A 74 -30.93 16.20 22.42
N GLN A 75 -31.81 17.09 22.88
CA GLN A 75 -33.20 17.10 22.44
C GLN A 75 -33.34 17.20 20.90
N PRO A 76 -32.64 18.10 20.18
CA PRO A 76 -32.70 18.13 18.71
C PRO A 76 -32.27 16.81 18.03
N GLU A 77 -31.28 16.10 18.58
CA GLU A 77 -30.84 14.80 18.06
C GLU A 77 -31.95 13.74 18.18
N MET A 78 -32.59 13.68 19.36
CA MET A 78 -33.70 12.75 19.60
C MET A 78 -34.94 13.12 18.77
N ASP A 79 -35.24 14.42 18.64
CA ASP A 79 -36.34 14.93 17.82
C ASP A 79 -36.15 14.58 16.34
N ALA A 80 -34.93 14.74 15.81
CA ALA A 80 -34.59 14.40 14.43
C ALA A 80 -34.80 12.90 14.14
N LEU A 81 -34.32 12.03 15.04
CA LEU A 81 -34.47 10.58 14.90
C LEU A 81 -35.94 10.14 14.93
N ASN A 82 -36.74 10.68 15.86
CA ASN A 82 -38.18 10.38 15.93
C ASN A 82 -38.96 10.98 14.74
N ALA A 83 -38.61 12.18 14.27
CA ALA A 83 -39.22 12.78 13.10
C ALA A 83 -38.98 11.97 11.83
N GLY A 84 -37.76 11.43 11.66
CA GLY A 84 -37.45 10.53 10.55
C GLY A 84 -38.33 9.28 10.55
N PHE A 85 -38.46 8.63 11.71
CA PHE A 85 -39.35 7.49 11.89
C PHE A 85 -40.80 7.84 11.53
N ASP A 86 -41.32 8.94 12.07
CA ASP A 86 -42.71 9.38 11.81
C ASP A 86 -42.96 9.80 10.37
N ALA A 87 -41.96 10.36 9.68
CA ALA A 87 -42.06 10.68 8.27
C ALA A 87 -42.31 9.42 7.44
N SER A 88 -41.57 8.34 7.71
CA SER A 88 -41.81 7.04 7.07
C SER A 88 -43.20 6.49 7.41
N MET A 89 -43.59 6.48 8.69
CA MET A 89 -44.90 5.99 9.13
C MET A 89 -46.06 6.76 8.46
N THR A 90 -45.93 8.08 8.39
CA THR A 90 -46.90 8.97 7.76
C THR A 90 -46.99 8.74 6.26
N ALA A 91 -45.86 8.56 5.57
CA ALA A 91 -45.81 8.25 4.14
C ALA A 91 -46.46 6.90 3.79
N ARG A 92 -46.68 6.03 4.79
CA ARG A 92 -47.41 4.75 4.66
C ARG A 92 -48.82 4.80 5.27
N GLY A 93 -49.29 5.97 5.70
CA GLY A 93 -50.62 6.15 6.29
C GLY A 93 -50.82 5.40 7.61
N TRP A 94 -49.75 5.18 8.38
CA TRP A 94 -49.76 4.46 9.66
C TRP A 94 -50.29 3.01 9.59
N GLY A 95 -50.30 2.41 8.40
CA GLY A 95 -50.76 1.03 8.17
C GLY A 95 -49.74 0.21 7.38
N ALA A 96 -49.51 -1.04 7.79
CA ALA A 96 -48.59 -1.95 7.11
C ALA A 96 -49.38 -2.90 6.19
N GLY A 97 -49.57 -2.50 4.93
CA GLY A 97 -50.37 -3.27 3.97
C GLY A 97 -51.88 -3.26 4.27
N ILE A 98 -52.61 -4.23 3.72
CA ILE A 98 -54.06 -4.37 3.95
C ILE A 98 -54.26 -5.14 5.27
N GLY A 99 -54.80 -4.48 6.29
CA GLY A 99 -55.25 -5.16 7.52
C GLY A 99 -54.46 -4.88 8.80
N VAL A 100 -53.40 -4.08 8.77
CA VAL A 100 -52.60 -3.73 9.97
C VAL A 100 -52.74 -2.25 10.32
N ASN A 101 -52.97 -1.94 11.59
CA ASN A 101 -53.00 -0.57 12.10
C ASN A 101 -51.91 -0.36 13.15
N VAL A 102 -51.04 0.62 12.94
CA VAL A 102 -49.91 0.90 13.82
C VAL A 102 -50.17 2.15 14.64
N SER A 103 -49.98 2.05 15.97
CA SER A 103 -49.99 3.19 16.88
C SER A 103 -48.71 3.26 17.68
N VAL A 104 -48.18 4.46 17.86
CA VAL A 104 -46.91 4.67 18.58
C VAL A 104 -47.17 5.10 20.03
N ILE A 105 -46.50 4.43 20.96
CA ILE A 105 -46.44 4.80 22.38
C ILE A 105 -45.13 5.56 22.58
N ARG A 106 -45.22 6.75 23.18
CA ARG A 106 -44.08 7.64 23.43
C ARG A 106 -43.83 7.80 24.92
N PRO A 107 -42.59 8.03 25.34
CA PRO A 107 -42.33 8.44 26.71
C PRO A 107 -42.97 9.82 26.96
N PRO A 108 -43.46 10.10 28.19
CA PRO A 108 -43.95 11.43 28.55
C PRO A 108 -42.91 12.54 28.34
N THR A 109 -41.64 12.22 28.64
CA THR A 109 -40.47 13.09 28.42
C THR A 109 -39.25 12.23 28.09
N TYR A 110 -38.24 12.80 27.44
CA TYR A 110 -36.95 12.10 27.22
C TYR A 110 -36.14 11.84 28.49
N SER A 111 -36.57 12.36 29.65
CA SER A 111 -36.00 12.06 30.96
C SER A 111 -36.72 10.93 31.70
N SER A 112 -37.80 10.39 31.12
CA SER A 112 -38.62 9.36 31.77
C SER A 112 -37.82 8.07 31.99
N PRO A 113 -37.88 7.45 33.18
CA PRO A 113 -37.24 6.17 33.46
C PRO A 113 -37.69 5.10 32.46
N ILE A 114 -36.73 4.39 31.87
CA ILE A 114 -36.99 3.44 30.78
C ILE A 114 -37.81 2.23 31.24
N ASP A 115 -37.64 1.82 32.49
CA ASP A 115 -38.40 0.75 33.14
C ASP A 115 -39.87 1.11 33.30
N GLU A 116 -40.19 2.29 33.82
CA GLU A 116 -41.56 2.77 33.97
C GLU A 116 -42.27 2.88 32.61
N VAL A 117 -41.58 3.44 31.60
CA VAL A 117 -42.10 3.59 30.24
C VAL A 117 -42.38 2.22 29.61
N PHE A 118 -41.47 1.26 29.78
CA PHE A 118 -41.62 -0.08 29.24
C PHE A 118 -42.76 -0.85 29.92
N GLU A 119 -42.86 -0.79 31.25
CA GLU A 119 -43.93 -1.45 32.01
C GLU A 119 -45.31 -0.88 31.66
N SER A 120 -45.44 0.44 31.51
CA SER A 120 -46.68 1.08 31.04
C SER A 120 -47.04 0.58 29.64
N ALA A 121 -46.08 0.54 28.72
CA ALA A 121 -46.32 0.10 27.35
C ALA A 121 -46.76 -1.37 27.26
N ILE A 122 -46.23 -2.24 28.14
CA ILE A 122 -46.68 -3.64 28.23
C ILE A 122 -48.16 -3.71 28.61
N LYS A 123 -48.57 -2.94 29.62
CA LYS A 123 -49.95 -2.87 30.11
C LYS A 123 -50.89 -2.27 29.05
N ASP A 124 -50.50 -1.18 28.41
CA ASP A 124 -51.29 -0.50 27.36
C ASP A 124 -51.42 -1.33 26.07
N SER A 125 -50.60 -2.38 25.95
CA SER A 125 -50.56 -3.30 24.82
C SER A 125 -51.10 -4.68 25.15
N GLU A 126 -51.85 -4.85 26.25
CA GLU A 126 -52.60 -6.07 26.52
C GLU A 126 -53.57 -6.38 25.36
N GLY A 127 -53.51 -7.62 24.84
CA GLY A 127 -54.31 -8.03 23.69
C GLY A 127 -53.88 -7.46 22.33
N LYS A 128 -52.75 -6.73 22.26
CA LYS A 128 -52.17 -6.17 21.03
C LYS A 128 -50.75 -6.68 20.80
N LEU A 129 -50.29 -6.64 19.56
CA LEU A 129 -48.87 -6.87 19.27
C LEU A 129 -48.07 -5.67 19.77
N LEU A 130 -46.95 -5.90 20.45
CA LEU A 130 -46.03 -4.85 20.89
C LEU A 130 -44.67 -5.05 20.22
N VAL A 131 -44.15 -3.98 19.62
CA VAL A 131 -42.79 -3.88 19.10
C VAL A 131 -42.12 -2.69 19.77
N VAL A 132 -40.84 -2.81 20.12
CA VAL A 132 -40.05 -1.69 20.62
C VAL A 132 -39.17 -1.20 19.50
N VAL A 133 -39.21 0.08 19.15
CA VAL A 133 -38.25 0.70 18.23
C VAL A 133 -37.12 1.32 19.05
N GLY A 134 -35.88 1.07 18.65
CA GLY A 134 -34.70 1.27 19.48
C GLY A 134 -34.39 0.02 20.33
N PRO A 135 -33.72 0.16 21.49
CA PRO A 135 -33.43 1.40 22.22
C PRO A 135 -32.26 2.22 21.66
N LEU A 136 -32.27 3.53 21.94
CA LEU A 136 -31.16 4.45 21.68
C LEU A 136 -30.13 4.45 22.81
N GLY A 137 -28.86 4.26 22.45
CA GLY A 137 -27.71 4.30 23.35
C GLY A 137 -27.42 2.98 24.05
N THR A 138 -26.14 2.75 24.33
CA THR A 138 -25.64 1.47 24.82
C THR A 138 -26.21 1.08 26.18
N ASN A 139 -26.35 2.03 27.11
CA ASN A 139 -26.90 1.76 28.44
C ASN A 139 -28.34 1.26 28.38
N ASN A 140 -29.18 1.88 27.54
CA ASN A 140 -30.55 1.46 27.33
C ASN A 140 -30.63 0.10 26.62
N ALA A 141 -29.72 -0.17 25.68
CA ALA A 141 -29.63 -1.45 24.99
C ALA A 141 -29.20 -2.60 25.92
N VAL A 142 -28.25 -2.36 26.82
CA VAL A 142 -27.87 -3.34 27.87
C VAL A 142 -29.06 -3.64 28.78
N TRP A 143 -29.71 -2.60 29.30
CA TRP A 143 -30.86 -2.75 30.18
C TRP A 143 -32.00 -3.54 29.53
N SER A 144 -32.29 -3.28 28.25
CA SER A 144 -33.44 -3.85 27.54
C SER A 144 -33.35 -5.37 27.32
N ARG A 145 -32.18 -6.00 27.47
CA ARG A 145 -31.98 -7.44 27.21
C ARG A 145 -32.94 -8.33 27.99
N GLU A 146 -33.02 -8.13 29.30
CA GLU A 146 -33.88 -8.96 30.16
C GLU A 146 -35.37 -8.61 30.05
N PRO A 147 -35.79 -7.33 30.09
CA PRO A 147 -37.19 -6.96 29.91
C PRO A 147 -37.79 -7.44 28.59
N LEU A 148 -37.07 -7.30 27.47
CA LEU A 148 -37.52 -7.77 26.16
C LEU A 148 -37.70 -9.29 26.15
N ARG A 149 -36.72 -10.03 26.67
CA ARG A 149 -36.75 -11.50 26.75
C ARG A 149 -37.89 -12.00 27.62
N LYS A 150 -38.13 -11.38 28.79
CA LYS A 150 -39.19 -11.79 29.73
C LYS A 150 -40.61 -11.61 29.18
N ASN A 151 -40.79 -10.72 28.19
CA ASN A 151 -42.09 -10.33 27.66
C ASN A 151 -42.30 -10.75 26.19
N ASP A 152 -41.37 -11.52 25.63
CA ASP A 152 -41.33 -11.95 24.23
C ASP A 152 -41.39 -10.79 23.23
N VAL A 153 -40.82 -9.64 23.59
CA VAL A 153 -40.81 -8.43 22.75
C VAL A 153 -39.49 -8.33 21.99
N VAL A 154 -39.55 -7.80 20.77
CA VAL A 154 -38.35 -7.47 19.99
C VAL A 154 -38.05 -5.97 20.07
N GLY A 155 -36.80 -5.65 20.38
CA GLY A 155 -36.18 -4.34 20.17
C GLY A 155 -35.70 -4.24 18.72
N PHE A 156 -36.32 -3.37 17.95
CA PHE A 156 -36.21 -3.23 16.52
C PHE A 156 -35.38 -1.99 16.17
N GLY A 157 -34.25 -2.20 15.50
CA GLY A 157 -33.26 -1.16 15.24
C GLY A 157 -32.62 -0.55 16.49
N PRO A 158 -32.09 -1.31 17.47
CA PRO A 158 -31.30 -0.71 18.54
C PRO A 158 -30.08 0.05 17.99
N ILE A 159 -29.77 1.20 18.59
CA ILE A 159 -28.64 2.07 18.19
C ILE A 159 -27.62 2.07 19.33
N THR A 160 -26.48 1.43 19.11
CA THR A 160 -25.42 1.25 20.12
C THR A 160 -24.06 1.13 19.45
N TYR A 161 -23.03 1.60 20.15
CA TYR A 161 -21.62 1.44 19.76
C TYR A 161 -20.97 0.17 20.37
N SER A 162 -21.73 -0.69 21.06
CA SER A 162 -21.21 -1.93 21.64
C SER A 162 -21.33 -3.12 20.68
N SER A 163 -20.18 -3.69 20.30
CA SER A 163 -20.13 -4.97 19.57
C SER A 163 -20.47 -6.17 20.46
N GLU A 164 -20.40 -6.05 21.79
CA GLU A 164 -20.71 -7.15 22.72
C GLU A 164 -22.21 -7.47 22.75
N LEU A 165 -23.04 -6.47 22.49
CA LEU A 165 -24.49 -6.62 22.33
C LEU A 165 -24.90 -7.26 21.00
N ARG A 166 -23.96 -7.39 20.05
CA ARG A 166 -24.19 -7.94 18.71
C ARG A 166 -24.05 -9.48 18.65
N THR A 167 -23.97 -10.13 19.81
CA THR A 167 -24.10 -11.59 19.91
C THR A 167 -25.54 -12.03 19.61
N TRP A 168 -25.72 -13.31 19.28
CA TRP A 168 -27.04 -13.85 18.94
C TRP A 168 -28.03 -13.64 20.09
N ASN A 169 -29.01 -12.78 19.85
CA ASN A 169 -30.12 -12.51 20.74
C ASN A 169 -31.36 -12.22 19.88
N PRO A 170 -32.38 -13.11 19.86
CA PRO A 170 -33.56 -12.94 19.03
C PRO A 170 -34.44 -11.74 19.45
N ASN A 171 -34.25 -11.23 20.67
CA ASN A 171 -34.98 -10.06 21.15
C ASN A 171 -34.34 -8.72 20.73
N LEU A 172 -33.14 -8.72 20.15
CA LEU A 172 -32.47 -7.52 19.64
C LEU A 172 -32.23 -7.65 18.14
N TYR A 173 -32.98 -6.88 17.35
CA TYR A 173 -32.97 -6.94 15.89
C TYR A 173 -32.29 -5.71 15.30
N PHE A 174 -30.99 -5.81 15.02
CA PHE A 174 -30.20 -4.68 14.57
C PHE A 174 -30.31 -4.47 13.06
N LEU A 175 -30.67 -3.25 12.65
CA LEU A 175 -30.69 -2.87 11.23
C LEU A 175 -29.33 -2.34 10.77
N SER A 176 -28.58 -1.74 11.69
CA SER A 176 -27.26 -1.19 11.42
C SER A 176 -26.18 -2.27 11.49
N ILE A 177 -25.06 -1.95 10.86
CA ILE A 177 -23.84 -2.74 10.91
C ILE A 177 -23.22 -2.74 12.31
N GLU A 178 -22.34 -3.71 12.61
CA GLU A 178 -21.68 -3.77 13.91
C GLU A 178 -20.59 -2.69 14.10
N PRO A 179 -20.34 -2.22 15.34
CA PRO A 179 -19.32 -1.19 15.61
C PRO A 179 -17.89 -1.61 15.26
N ASN A 180 -17.54 -2.90 15.39
CA ASN A 180 -16.20 -3.38 14.99
C ASN A 180 -15.96 -3.19 13.48
N ALA A 181 -17.03 -3.23 12.66
CA ALA A 181 -16.90 -3.02 11.24
C ALA A 181 -16.59 -1.57 10.90
N GLU A 182 -17.22 -0.63 11.60
CA GLU A 182 -16.91 0.79 11.50
C GLU A 182 -15.46 1.06 11.90
N LEU A 183 -15.00 0.47 13.01
CA LEU A 183 -13.60 0.56 13.44
C LEU A 183 -12.64 -0.04 12.41
N LEU A 184 -12.96 -1.21 11.84
CA LEU A 184 -12.17 -1.81 10.77
C LEU A 184 -12.08 -0.89 9.54
N ALA A 185 -13.20 -0.28 9.12
CA ALA A 185 -13.23 0.64 7.99
C ALA A 185 -12.33 1.86 8.24
N LEU A 186 -12.38 2.46 9.44
CA LEU A 186 -11.51 3.59 9.80
C LEU A 186 -10.02 3.19 9.86
N ILE A 187 -9.68 2.03 10.42
CA ILE A 187 -8.30 1.52 10.44
C ILE A 187 -7.79 1.32 9.01
N ARG A 188 -8.59 0.69 8.14
CA ARG A 188 -8.25 0.49 6.73
C ARG A 188 -8.09 1.83 6.02
N TYR A 189 -8.99 2.78 6.23
CA TYR A 189 -8.88 4.09 5.61
C TYR A 189 -7.61 4.84 6.07
N ALA A 190 -7.29 4.81 7.36
CA ALA A 190 -6.09 5.44 7.92
C ALA A 190 -4.78 4.83 7.40
N THR A 191 -4.68 3.50 7.43
CA THR A 191 -3.42 2.79 7.16
C THR A 191 -3.27 2.37 5.69
N ILE A 192 -4.32 1.84 5.09
CA ILE A 192 -4.31 1.34 3.71
C ILE A 192 -4.50 2.47 2.72
N TYR A 193 -5.53 3.29 2.87
CA TYR A 193 -5.80 4.35 1.90
C TYR A 193 -4.89 5.56 2.13
N MET A 194 -4.94 6.19 3.30
CA MET A 194 -4.15 7.38 3.62
C MET A 194 -2.68 7.12 3.95
N GLY A 195 -2.28 5.87 4.17
CA GLY A 195 -0.88 5.51 4.38
C GLY A 195 -0.26 6.10 5.65
N LEU A 196 -1.04 6.33 6.71
CA LEU A 196 -0.53 7.01 7.91
C LEU A 196 0.27 6.04 8.80
N PRO A 197 1.57 6.32 9.09
CA PRO A 197 2.38 5.47 9.96
C PRO A 197 2.03 5.59 11.44
N ARG A 198 1.45 6.73 11.88
CA ARG A 198 1.15 7.00 13.29
C ARG A 198 -0.36 7.17 13.51
N VAL A 199 -1.01 6.06 13.83
CA VAL A 199 -2.43 6.02 14.22
C VAL A 199 -2.51 5.81 15.73
N GLY A 200 -3.01 6.82 16.44
CA GLY A 200 -3.32 6.73 17.86
C GLY A 200 -4.78 6.36 18.11
N MET A 201 -5.11 5.98 19.33
CA MET A 201 -6.48 5.67 19.73
C MET A 201 -6.82 6.32 21.07
N MET A 202 -8.03 6.86 21.18
CA MET A 202 -8.59 7.32 22.44
C MET A 202 -9.78 6.43 22.80
N TYR A 203 -9.77 5.89 24.02
CA TYR A 203 -10.85 5.09 24.57
C TYR A 203 -10.91 5.23 26.09
N SER A 204 -12.05 4.88 26.70
CA SER A 204 -12.18 4.86 28.16
C SER A 204 -11.71 3.52 28.73
N LYS A 205 -10.74 3.54 29.66
CA LYS A 205 -10.13 2.31 30.20
C LYS A 205 -11.03 1.56 31.18
N ASP A 206 -12.01 2.26 31.76
CA ASP A 206 -12.99 1.67 32.69
C ASP A 206 -14.24 1.16 31.97
N SER A 207 -14.27 1.24 30.64
CA SER A 207 -15.34 0.69 29.79
C SER A 207 -14.90 -0.65 29.21
N GLU A 208 -15.59 -1.75 29.56
CA GLU A 208 -15.36 -3.07 28.95
C GLU A 208 -15.43 -3.00 27.41
N ILE A 209 -16.39 -2.21 26.90
CA ILE A 209 -16.56 -1.95 25.46
C ILE A 209 -15.35 -1.22 24.88
N GLY A 210 -14.86 -0.17 25.54
CA GLY A 210 -13.67 0.57 25.12
C GLY A 210 -12.44 -0.33 25.06
N VAL A 211 -12.25 -1.16 26.08
CA VAL A 211 -11.16 -2.16 26.14
C VAL A 211 -11.30 -3.21 25.04
N SER A 212 -12.52 -3.67 24.74
CA SER A 212 -12.82 -4.63 23.68
C SER A 212 -12.50 -4.07 22.29
N LEU A 213 -12.90 -2.83 22.01
CA LEU A 213 -12.59 -2.12 20.76
C LEU A 213 -11.09 -1.87 20.61
N HIS A 214 -10.40 -1.49 21.70
CA HIS A 214 -8.94 -1.35 21.68
C HIS A 214 -8.24 -2.68 21.33
N LYS A 215 -8.65 -3.80 21.97
CA LYS A 215 -8.13 -5.13 21.64
C LYS A 215 -8.37 -5.49 20.18
N PHE A 216 -9.56 -5.16 19.65
CA PHE A 216 -9.87 -5.36 18.25
C PHE A 216 -8.96 -4.54 17.33
N ALA A 217 -8.76 -3.25 17.63
CA ALA A 217 -7.86 -2.38 16.86
C ALA A 217 -6.42 -2.90 16.85
N VAL A 218 -5.87 -3.25 18.02
CA VAL A 218 -4.52 -3.84 18.15
C VAL A 218 -4.41 -5.12 17.32
N ASN A 219 -5.40 -6.00 17.38
CA ASN A 219 -5.40 -7.23 16.60
C ASN A 219 -5.36 -6.94 15.09
N VAL A 220 -6.26 -6.08 14.58
CA VAL A 220 -6.30 -5.72 13.15
C VAL A 220 -5.00 -5.06 12.67
N MET A 221 -4.45 -4.11 13.44
CA MET A 221 -3.17 -3.48 13.13
C MET A 221 -2.04 -4.52 13.05
N SER A 222 -2.00 -5.45 14.00
CA SER A 222 -0.97 -6.50 14.05
C SER A 222 -1.03 -7.48 12.87
N MET A 223 -2.21 -7.74 12.29
CA MET A 223 -2.37 -8.57 11.09
C MET A 223 -1.58 -7.98 9.90
N MET A 224 -1.56 -6.65 9.79
CA MET A 224 -0.82 -5.91 8.78
C MET A 224 0.65 -5.68 9.17
N GLY A 225 1.02 -5.93 10.43
CA GLY A 225 2.37 -5.66 10.94
C GLY A 225 2.57 -4.22 11.39
N PHE A 226 1.49 -3.52 11.73
CA PHE A 226 1.50 -2.19 12.34
C PHE A 226 1.10 -2.26 13.81
N GLU A 227 1.39 -1.19 14.53
CA GLU A 227 0.99 -0.98 15.93
C GLU A 227 0.31 0.39 16.05
N LEU A 228 -0.50 0.57 17.09
CA LEU A 228 -0.98 1.91 17.45
C LEU A 228 0.22 2.71 17.96
N CYS A 229 0.38 3.96 17.52
CA CYS A 229 1.54 4.76 17.92
C CYS A 229 1.51 5.13 19.40
N GLU A 230 0.30 5.41 19.93
CA GLU A 230 0.04 5.59 21.35
C GLU A 230 -1.47 5.54 21.62
N THR A 231 -1.85 5.33 22.87
CA THR A 231 -3.24 5.35 23.32
C THR A 231 -3.46 6.39 24.42
N PHE A 232 -4.52 7.19 24.28
CA PHE A 232 -5.02 8.03 25.37
C PHE A 232 -6.13 7.26 26.09
N ALA A 233 -5.80 6.75 27.29
CA ALA A 233 -6.72 5.95 28.08
C ALA A 233 -6.57 6.27 29.58
N VAL A 234 -7.55 6.99 30.12
CA VAL A 234 -7.59 7.42 31.53
C VAL A 234 -8.74 6.75 32.28
N SER A 235 -8.64 6.73 33.62
CA SER A 235 -9.77 6.31 34.47
C SER A 235 -10.85 7.36 34.35
N ARG A 236 -12.10 6.94 34.56
CA ARG A 236 -13.21 7.85 34.76
C ARG A 236 -12.90 8.78 35.92
N ASP A 237 -13.25 10.05 35.75
CA ASP A 237 -13.05 11.11 36.75
C ASP A 237 -11.55 11.29 37.10
N ALA A 238 -10.67 11.11 36.11
CA ALA A 238 -9.24 11.34 36.26
C ALA A 238 -8.95 12.79 36.67
N SER A 239 -7.97 12.97 37.55
CA SER A 239 -7.51 14.31 37.91
C SER A 239 -6.91 15.04 36.70
N GLU A 240 -6.97 16.37 36.71
CA GLU A 240 -6.36 17.19 35.65
C GLU A 240 -4.87 16.85 35.43
N SER A 241 -4.12 16.57 36.51
CA SER A 241 -2.72 16.14 36.40
C SER A 241 -2.54 14.80 35.67
N GLU A 242 -3.46 13.86 35.86
CA GLU A 242 -3.41 12.57 35.15
C GLU A 242 -3.78 12.74 33.67
N LEU A 243 -4.79 13.57 33.38
CA LEU A 243 -5.16 13.92 32.01
C LEU A 243 -4.02 14.60 31.26
N GLU A 244 -3.35 15.58 31.88
CA GLU A 244 -2.19 16.26 31.29
C GLU A 244 -1.00 15.32 31.07
N ALA A 245 -0.71 14.43 32.03
CA ALA A 245 0.37 13.46 31.87
C ALA A 245 0.08 12.49 30.70
N ALA A 246 -1.15 11.97 30.61
CA ALA A 246 -1.58 11.11 29.51
C ALA A 246 -1.55 11.85 28.17
N TRP A 247 -1.92 13.13 28.15
CA TRP A 247 -1.87 13.97 26.95
C TRP A 247 -0.45 14.22 26.47
N ALA A 248 0.48 14.53 27.40
CA ALA A 248 1.89 14.70 27.08
C ALA A 248 2.52 13.42 26.50
N GLN A 249 2.17 12.25 27.05
CA GLN A 249 2.58 10.97 26.49
C GLN A 249 1.99 10.75 25.08
N PHE A 250 0.67 10.95 24.94
CA PHE A 250 -0.05 10.76 23.68
C PHE A 250 0.49 11.63 22.56
N THR A 251 0.70 12.92 22.83
CA THR A 251 1.25 13.88 21.85
C THR A 251 2.74 13.68 21.60
N GLY A 252 3.50 13.20 22.59
CA GLY A 252 4.91 12.82 22.41
C GLY A 252 5.13 11.76 21.33
N ALA A 253 4.13 10.89 21.10
CA ALA A 253 4.14 9.91 20.01
C ALA A 253 3.83 10.50 18.61
N ARG A 254 3.47 11.79 18.52
CA ARG A 254 3.14 12.53 17.29
C ARG A 254 2.07 11.85 16.40
N PRO A 255 0.89 11.50 16.96
CA PRO A 255 -0.18 10.85 16.21
C PRO A 255 -0.62 11.70 15.02
N GLN A 256 -0.81 11.09 13.85
CA GLN A 256 -1.34 11.77 12.67
C GLN A 256 -2.85 11.55 12.51
N ALA A 257 -3.34 10.43 13.03
CA ALA A 257 -4.75 10.09 13.09
C ALA A 257 -5.11 9.59 14.48
N ILE A 258 -6.34 9.90 14.92
CA ILE A 258 -6.89 9.49 16.20
C ILE A 258 -8.16 8.70 15.94
N LEU A 259 -8.18 7.42 16.31
CA LEU A 259 -9.39 6.63 16.41
C LEU A 259 -10.08 6.97 17.74
N LEU A 260 -11.18 7.72 17.69
CA LEU A 260 -11.90 8.20 18.86
C LEU A 260 -13.10 7.28 19.14
N PHE A 261 -12.91 6.32 20.04
CA PHE A 261 -13.92 5.33 20.45
C PHE A 261 -14.12 5.37 21.96
N ALA A 262 -14.83 6.41 22.40
CA ALA A 262 -15.17 6.62 23.81
C ALA A 262 -16.66 6.94 24.01
N PRO A 263 -17.17 6.76 25.25
CA PRO A 263 -18.55 7.09 25.56
C PRO A 263 -18.89 8.55 25.23
N ILE A 264 -20.05 8.72 24.60
CA ILE A 264 -20.65 10.03 24.33
C ILE A 264 -21.03 10.66 25.68
N SER A 265 -20.80 11.96 25.87
CA SER A 265 -21.05 12.72 27.12
C SER A 265 -20.11 12.48 28.32
N ASN A 266 -18.95 11.86 28.13
CA ASN A 266 -17.92 11.78 29.17
C ASN A 266 -17.08 13.09 29.23
N GLU A 267 -16.86 13.62 30.44
CA GLU A 267 -16.04 14.82 30.69
C GLU A 267 -14.60 14.67 30.17
N ASP A 268 -13.96 13.51 30.38
CA ASP A 268 -12.62 13.19 29.90
C ASP A 268 -12.56 13.22 28.36
N THR A 269 -13.64 12.80 27.70
CA THR A 269 -13.72 12.82 26.22
C THR A 269 -13.89 14.25 25.70
N SER A 270 -14.72 15.05 26.38
CA SER A 270 -14.86 16.47 26.05
C SER A 270 -13.54 17.23 26.27
N TRP A 271 -12.84 16.93 27.37
CA TRP A 271 -11.51 17.46 27.67
C TRP A 271 -10.50 17.09 26.59
N PHE A 272 -10.48 15.83 26.15
CA PHE A 272 -9.58 15.37 25.10
C PHE A 272 -9.87 16.06 23.76
N ILE A 273 -11.14 16.17 23.34
CA ILE A 273 -11.54 16.90 22.13
C ILE A 273 -11.09 18.36 22.23
N ASP A 274 -11.25 18.97 23.39
CA ASP A 274 -10.82 20.35 23.62
C ASP A 274 -9.31 20.53 23.41
N ARG A 275 -8.51 19.64 23.98
CA ARG A 275 -7.05 19.64 23.83
C ARG A 275 -6.62 19.38 22.38
N VAL A 276 -7.29 18.49 21.67
CA VAL A 276 -7.06 18.28 20.22
C VAL A 276 -7.35 19.56 19.44
N VAL A 277 -8.48 20.22 19.66
CA VAL A 277 -8.79 21.48 18.96
C VAL A 277 -7.75 22.55 19.28
N GLN A 278 -7.30 22.64 20.53
CA GLN A 278 -6.25 23.57 20.94
C GLN A 278 -4.92 23.30 20.20
N SER A 279 -4.47 22.04 20.14
CA SER A 279 -3.19 21.67 19.51
C SER A 279 -3.22 21.75 17.99
N THR A 280 -4.41 21.69 17.35
CA THR A 280 -4.52 21.75 15.88
C THR A 280 -4.13 23.09 15.24
N LYS A 281 -3.89 24.10 16.08
CA LYS A 281 -3.21 25.34 15.70
C LYS A 281 -1.76 25.12 15.27
N GLU A 282 -1.11 24.12 15.85
CA GLU A 282 0.31 23.82 15.67
C GLU A 282 0.53 22.53 14.87
N GLU A 283 -0.26 21.47 15.13
CA GLU A 283 -0.12 20.16 14.48
C GLU A 283 -1.44 19.62 13.91
N PHE A 284 -1.45 19.20 12.65
CA PHE A 284 -2.65 18.64 12.02
C PHE A 284 -2.85 17.17 12.40
N MET A 285 -4.01 16.84 12.96
CA MET A 285 -4.42 15.48 13.29
C MET A 285 -5.79 15.18 12.70
N TYR A 286 -5.91 14.04 12.01
CA TYR A 286 -7.21 13.49 11.62
C TYR A 286 -7.92 12.91 12.84
N VAL A 287 -9.22 13.16 12.97
CA VAL A 287 -10.05 12.60 14.04
C VAL A 287 -11.11 11.70 13.41
N MET A 288 -11.11 10.44 13.82
CA MET A 288 -11.87 9.38 13.18
C MET A 288 -12.87 8.76 14.15
N VAL A 289 -14.16 8.81 13.84
CA VAL A 289 -15.24 8.40 14.75
C VAL A 289 -16.25 7.44 14.12
N PRO A 290 -16.85 6.54 14.92
CA PRO A 290 -18.01 5.76 14.48
C PRO A 290 -19.24 6.64 14.30
N SER A 291 -20.22 6.15 13.55
CA SER A 291 -21.46 6.87 13.21
C SER A 291 -22.23 7.39 14.43
N THR A 292 -22.24 6.63 15.52
CA THR A 292 -22.93 6.99 16.76
C THR A 292 -22.32 8.21 17.45
N SER A 293 -21.03 8.48 17.25
CA SER A 293 -20.29 9.52 17.97
C SER A 293 -20.18 10.83 17.21
N VAL A 294 -20.63 10.88 15.95
CA VAL A 294 -20.46 12.05 15.07
C VAL A 294 -21.14 13.30 15.63
N ALA A 295 -22.40 13.18 16.05
CA ALA A 295 -23.17 14.32 16.56
C ALA A 295 -22.51 14.95 17.80
N PHE A 296 -22.11 14.09 18.74
CA PHE A 296 -21.39 14.51 19.95
C PHE A 296 -20.05 15.18 19.60
N LEU A 297 -19.24 14.55 18.75
CA LEU A 297 -17.94 15.11 18.35
C LEU A 297 -18.12 16.49 17.74
N LEU A 298 -19.05 16.66 16.78
CA LEU A 298 -19.23 17.94 16.10
C LEU A 298 -19.70 19.05 17.05
N ARG A 299 -20.58 18.73 18.00
CA ARG A 299 -21.00 19.67 19.05
C ARG A 299 -19.81 20.09 19.92
N SER A 300 -19.11 19.12 20.53
CA SER A 300 -17.95 19.40 21.39
C SER A 300 -16.83 20.14 20.64
N TRP A 301 -16.63 19.81 19.36
CA TRP A 301 -15.67 20.48 18.49
C TRP A 301 -16.04 21.94 18.23
N ARG A 302 -17.31 22.23 17.90
CA ARG A 302 -17.82 23.61 17.70
C ARG A 302 -17.58 24.45 18.96
N GLU A 303 -17.91 23.91 20.13
CA GLU A 303 -17.69 24.58 21.42
C GLU A 303 -16.20 24.84 21.69
N ALA A 304 -15.34 23.85 21.44
CA ALA A 304 -13.89 24.00 21.60
C ALA A 304 -13.31 25.03 20.61
N VAL A 305 -13.76 25.04 19.36
CA VAL A 305 -13.37 26.01 18.33
C VAL A 305 -13.71 27.43 18.78
N LEU A 306 -14.91 27.64 19.32
CA LEU A 306 -15.35 28.92 19.86
C LEU A 306 -14.49 29.36 21.05
N ARG A 307 -14.21 28.44 21.99
CA ARG A 307 -13.40 28.74 23.19
C ARG A 307 -11.95 29.08 22.86
N HIS A 308 -11.35 28.38 21.90
CA HIS A 308 -9.95 28.56 21.54
C HIS A 308 -9.72 29.51 20.37
N ASN A 309 -10.76 30.11 19.79
CA ASN A 309 -10.66 30.85 18.52
C ASN A 309 -9.93 30.03 17.42
N GLY A 310 -10.27 28.73 17.36
CA GLY A 310 -9.72 27.78 16.40
C GLY A 310 -10.49 27.79 15.07
N LYS A 311 -10.14 26.86 14.16
CA LYS A 311 -10.92 26.57 12.96
C LYS A 311 -10.87 25.07 12.68
N LEU A 312 -11.99 24.48 12.27
CA LEU A 312 -11.99 23.15 11.67
C LEU A 312 -11.35 23.24 10.28
N LYS A 313 -10.35 22.41 10.01
CA LYS A 313 -9.81 22.24 8.66
C LYS A 313 -10.71 21.24 7.91
N PRO A 314 -11.20 21.55 6.69
CA PRO A 314 -12.01 20.62 5.91
C PRO A 314 -11.30 19.26 5.76
N GLY A 315 -12.03 18.17 5.93
CA GLY A 315 -11.50 16.81 5.87
C GLY A 315 -10.76 16.34 7.13
N GLN A 316 -10.62 17.18 8.15
CA GLN A 316 -9.93 16.80 9.40
C GLN A 316 -10.69 15.74 10.20
N ILE A 317 -12.02 15.81 10.22
CA ILE A 317 -12.86 14.82 10.88
C ILE A 317 -13.39 13.86 9.83
N ILE A 318 -13.15 12.56 10.06
CA ILE A 318 -13.67 11.46 9.25
C ILE A 318 -14.62 10.64 10.13
N ALA A 319 -15.78 10.33 9.59
CA ALA A 319 -16.84 9.61 10.29
C ALA A 319 -17.31 8.43 9.46
N THR A 320 -17.67 7.34 10.11
CA THR A 320 -18.43 6.27 9.45
C THR A 320 -19.93 6.55 9.48
N GLY A 321 -20.67 5.77 8.69
CA GLY A 321 -22.13 5.79 8.57
C GLY A 321 -22.63 4.38 8.29
N THR A 322 -23.87 4.12 8.71
CA THR A 322 -24.53 2.81 8.52
C THR A 322 -25.52 2.82 7.35
N HIS A 323 -25.59 3.94 6.66
CA HIS A 323 -26.38 4.21 5.47
C HIS A 323 -25.67 5.25 4.59
N PRO A 324 -26.04 5.37 3.29
CA PRO A 324 -25.53 6.43 2.44
C PRO A 324 -25.72 7.82 3.06
N PRO A 325 -24.85 8.80 2.78
CA PRO A 325 -25.03 10.16 3.28
C PRO A 325 -26.39 10.74 2.86
N SER A 326 -27.09 11.38 3.79
CA SER A 326 -28.44 11.95 3.62
C SER A 326 -28.54 13.07 2.56
N VAL A 327 -27.38 13.58 2.14
CA VAL A 327 -27.23 14.61 1.09
C VAL A 327 -26.89 14.03 -0.28
N ASP A 328 -26.51 12.75 -0.36
CA ASP A 328 -25.99 12.12 -1.57
C ASP A 328 -27.13 11.57 -2.45
N THR A 329 -27.71 12.46 -3.26
CA THR A 329 -28.84 12.15 -4.15
C THR A 329 -28.51 11.21 -5.31
N ARG A 330 -27.27 10.72 -5.42
CA ARG A 330 -26.94 9.61 -6.33
C ARG A 330 -27.65 8.33 -5.94
N PHE A 331 -28.06 8.21 -4.67
CA PHE A 331 -28.81 7.06 -4.18
C PHE A 331 -30.33 7.31 -4.21
N GLU A 332 -31.10 6.40 -4.80
CA GLU A 332 -32.57 6.44 -4.88
C GLU A 332 -33.22 6.48 -3.49
N VAL A 333 -32.67 5.70 -2.55
CA VAL A 333 -33.13 5.68 -1.15
C VAL A 333 -33.01 7.07 -0.50
N VAL A 334 -31.96 7.83 -0.84
CA VAL A 334 -31.75 9.19 -0.33
C VAL A 334 -32.73 10.17 -0.99
N GLN A 335 -32.98 10.03 -2.28
CA GLN A 335 -33.97 10.87 -2.98
C GLN A 335 -35.37 10.70 -2.38
N ARG A 336 -35.77 9.45 -2.11
CA ARG A 336 -37.07 9.13 -1.51
C ARG A 336 -37.16 9.64 -0.08
N PHE A 337 -36.15 9.39 0.75
CA PHE A 337 -36.04 9.94 2.11
C PHE A 337 -36.28 11.45 2.10
N ARG A 338 -35.51 12.21 1.30
CA ARG A 338 -35.60 13.68 1.26
C ARG A 338 -37.00 14.16 0.87
N LYS A 339 -37.64 13.49 -0.10
CA LYS A 339 -39.00 13.80 -0.54
C LYS A 339 -40.02 13.60 0.59
N GLU A 340 -40.01 12.44 1.23
CA GLU A 340 -40.97 12.11 2.29
C GLU A 340 -40.72 12.95 3.55
N MET A 341 -39.44 13.19 3.90
CA MET A 341 -39.05 14.01 5.03
C MET A 341 -39.46 15.48 4.84
N ASN A 342 -39.26 16.07 3.65
CA ASN A 342 -39.76 17.42 3.33
C ASN A 342 -41.28 17.50 3.48
N SER A 343 -42.00 16.54 2.87
CA SER A 343 -43.46 16.49 2.97
C SER A 343 -43.92 16.44 4.43
N PHE A 344 -43.23 15.68 5.28
CA PHE A 344 -43.56 15.58 6.70
C PHE A 344 -43.25 16.88 7.46
N LEU A 345 -42.05 17.46 7.29
CA LEU A 345 -41.65 18.69 7.97
C LEU A 345 -42.53 19.90 7.61
N ASP A 346 -43.03 19.95 6.37
CA ASP A 346 -43.86 21.03 5.84
C ASP A 346 -45.33 20.90 6.24
N SER A 347 -45.87 19.68 6.23
CA SER A 347 -47.30 19.43 6.46
C SER A 347 -47.65 19.14 7.93
N ASN A 348 -46.69 18.69 8.74
CA ASN A 348 -46.97 18.31 10.13
C ASN A 348 -47.08 19.53 11.05
N THR A 349 -48.30 19.77 11.52
CA THR A 349 -48.61 20.85 12.47
C THR A 349 -48.64 20.39 13.93
N GLU A 350 -48.77 19.08 14.18
CA GLU A 350 -48.87 18.50 15.53
C GLU A 350 -47.65 17.61 15.83
N TRP A 351 -46.79 18.08 16.74
CA TRP A 351 -45.58 17.36 17.15
C TRP A 351 -45.84 16.65 18.48
N ILE A 352 -46.37 15.42 18.41
CA ILE A 352 -46.81 14.66 19.59
C ILE A 352 -45.61 13.97 20.25
N GLY A 353 -45.31 14.36 21.48
CA GLY A 353 -44.26 13.73 22.31
C GLY A 353 -42.83 14.21 22.04
N TYR A 354 -42.62 15.11 21.08
CA TYR A 354 -41.32 15.72 20.77
C TYR A 354 -41.48 17.05 20.02
N ALA A 355 -40.40 17.82 19.83
CA ALA A 355 -40.47 19.14 19.17
C ALA A 355 -40.10 19.06 17.67
N LYS A 356 -40.47 20.08 16.89
CA LYS A 356 -40.04 20.18 15.48
C LYS A 356 -38.51 20.29 15.41
N PRO A 357 -37.80 19.32 14.79
CA PRO A 357 -36.35 19.40 14.67
C PRO A 357 -35.94 20.44 13.61
N PRO A 358 -34.66 20.88 13.63
CA PRO A 358 -34.08 21.67 12.54
C PRO A 358 -34.20 20.95 11.19
N HIS A 359 -34.28 21.70 10.09
CA HIS A 359 -34.34 21.11 8.76
C HIS A 359 -33.03 20.35 8.45
N PHE A 360 -33.12 19.19 7.78
CA PHE A 360 -31.94 18.37 7.48
C PHE A 360 -30.95 19.02 6.50
N ASP A 361 -31.38 20.04 5.76
CA ASP A 361 -30.50 20.85 4.89
C ASP A 361 -29.72 21.92 5.66
N ASP A 362 -30.15 22.28 6.87
CA ASP A 362 -29.48 23.28 7.72
C ASP A 362 -28.39 22.64 8.61
N ASP A 363 -28.59 21.40 9.07
CA ASP A 363 -27.59 20.63 9.80
C ASP A 363 -27.52 19.19 9.29
N SER A 364 -26.42 18.84 8.62
CA SER A 364 -26.19 17.50 8.06
C SER A 364 -26.27 16.40 9.11
N THR A 365 -25.90 16.66 10.36
CA THR A 365 -25.98 15.69 11.46
C THR A 365 -27.43 15.31 11.76
N MET A 366 -28.33 16.29 11.74
CA MET A 366 -29.77 16.04 11.90
C MET A 366 -30.31 15.25 10.72
N GLY A 367 -29.85 15.55 9.51
CA GLY A 367 -30.20 14.78 8.31
C GLY A 367 -29.82 13.31 8.40
N GLU A 368 -28.64 12.98 8.93
CA GLU A 368 -28.24 11.59 9.16
C GLU A 368 -29.15 10.87 10.17
N LEU A 369 -29.48 11.54 11.28
CA LEU A 369 -30.38 10.97 12.31
C LEU A 369 -31.81 10.78 11.77
N MET A 370 -32.33 11.75 11.02
CA MET A 370 -33.62 11.63 10.34
C MET A 370 -33.63 10.46 9.35
N MET A 371 -32.56 10.29 8.56
CA MET A 371 -32.46 9.19 7.61
C MET A 371 -32.42 7.83 8.33
N LEU A 372 -31.68 7.72 9.43
CA LEU A 372 -31.65 6.49 10.24
C LEU A 372 -33.03 6.14 10.82
N GLY A 373 -33.75 7.15 11.33
CA GLY A 373 -35.12 6.98 11.82
C GLY A 373 -36.08 6.56 10.71
N TRP A 374 -35.99 7.21 9.55
CA TRP A 374 -36.81 6.92 8.37
C TRP A 374 -36.57 5.50 7.84
N LEU A 375 -35.32 5.07 7.72
CA LEU A 375 -34.97 3.69 7.34
C LEU A 375 -35.51 2.66 8.34
N THR A 376 -35.49 2.98 9.64
CA THR A 376 -36.05 2.11 10.67
C THR A 376 -37.56 1.96 10.50
N GLY A 377 -38.27 3.05 10.19
CA GLY A 377 -39.69 3.04 9.84
C GLY A 377 -39.97 2.19 8.60
N GLU A 378 -39.24 2.40 7.51
CA GLU A 378 -39.43 1.64 6.26
C GLU A 378 -39.27 0.13 6.47
N VAL A 379 -38.21 -0.27 7.16
CA VAL A 379 -37.94 -1.68 7.44
C VAL A 379 -38.98 -2.27 8.37
N LEU A 380 -39.46 -1.53 9.38
CA LEU A 380 -40.54 -1.97 10.26
C LEU A 380 -41.86 -2.15 9.50
N MET A 381 -42.20 -1.25 8.58
CA MET A 381 -43.41 -1.35 7.79
C MET A 381 -43.38 -2.55 6.85
N GLN A 382 -42.22 -2.86 6.26
CA GLN A 382 -42.04 -4.12 5.55
C GLN A 382 -42.11 -5.33 6.50
N ALA A 383 -41.58 -5.21 7.71
CA ALA A 383 -41.60 -6.26 8.74
C ALA A 383 -43.05 -6.67 9.09
N LEU A 384 -43.94 -5.68 9.22
CA LEU A 384 -45.33 -5.81 9.61
C LEU A 384 -46.30 -6.12 8.45
N SER A 385 -45.84 -6.15 7.19
CA SER A 385 -46.72 -6.28 6.02
C SER A 385 -47.44 -7.63 5.88
N ASN A 386 -47.03 -8.67 6.61
CA ASN A 386 -47.61 -10.02 6.51
C ASN A 386 -48.44 -10.36 7.75
N GLU A 387 -49.76 -10.18 7.65
CA GLU A 387 -50.72 -10.39 8.75
C GLU A 387 -50.61 -11.79 9.39
N ARG A 388 -50.33 -12.84 8.60
CA ARG A 388 -50.20 -14.22 9.11
C ARG A 388 -49.06 -14.39 10.11
N GLN A 389 -48.10 -13.47 10.10
CA GLN A 389 -46.94 -13.47 10.99
C GLN A 389 -47.16 -12.60 12.23
N LEU A 390 -48.30 -11.89 12.37
CA LEU A 390 -48.58 -10.95 13.46
C LEU A 390 -49.54 -11.50 14.53
N THR A 391 -49.69 -12.82 14.63
CA THR A 391 -50.68 -13.46 15.52
C THR A 391 -50.38 -13.25 17.00
N ASN A 392 -49.10 -13.26 17.38
CA ASN A 392 -48.62 -12.92 18.72
C ASN A 392 -47.14 -12.49 18.65
N ARG A 393 -46.60 -12.04 19.79
CA ARG A 393 -45.24 -11.48 19.86
C ARG A 393 -44.17 -12.50 19.48
N THR A 394 -44.30 -13.75 19.93
CA THR A 394 -43.38 -14.85 19.60
C THR A 394 -43.39 -15.17 18.11
N ALA A 395 -44.57 -15.32 17.50
CA ALA A 395 -44.72 -15.62 16.08
C ALA A 395 -44.15 -14.50 15.19
N PHE A 396 -44.36 -13.24 15.58
CA PHE A 396 -43.75 -12.10 14.90
C PHE A 396 -42.24 -12.14 15.00
N MET A 397 -41.69 -12.33 16.21
CA MET A 397 -40.25 -12.43 16.42
C MET A 397 -39.61 -13.58 15.63
N GLU A 398 -40.20 -14.77 15.65
CA GLU A 398 -39.73 -15.91 14.83
C GLU A 398 -39.74 -15.61 13.34
N SER A 399 -40.74 -14.85 12.86
CA SER A 399 -40.84 -14.48 11.45
C SER A 399 -39.68 -13.60 10.97
N LEU A 400 -39.10 -12.78 11.85
CA LEU A 400 -37.97 -11.89 11.54
C LEU A 400 -36.71 -12.67 11.16
N TYR A 401 -36.58 -13.91 11.61
CA TYR A 401 -35.38 -14.73 11.47
C TYR A 401 -35.54 -15.90 10.46
N LYS A 402 -36.64 -15.91 9.69
CA LYS A 402 -36.87 -16.89 8.61
C LYS A 402 -36.21 -16.45 7.29
N GLN A 403 -34.88 -16.30 7.30
CA GLN A 403 -34.08 -15.88 6.13
C GLN A 403 -34.55 -14.54 5.55
N ARG A 404 -34.83 -13.57 6.42
CA ARG A 404 -35.51 -12.33 6.02
C ARG A 404 -34.53 -11.33 5.43
N ARG A 405 -34.93 -10.66 4.35
CA ARG A 405 -34.24 -9.55 3.70
C ARG A 405 -35.23 -8.44 3.43
N TYR A 406 -34.80 -7.20 3.63
CA TYR A 406 -35.53 -6.01 3.23
C TYR A 406 -34.77 -5.29 2.14
N LEU A 407 -35.52 -4.79 1.16
CA LEU A 407 -35.01 -3.94 0.09
C LEU A 407 -35.80 -2.63 0.16
N VAL A 408 -35.13 -1.56 0.59
CA VAL A 408 -35.66 -0.20 0.61
C VAL A 408 -35.04 0.54 -0.56
N ASP A 409 -35.79 0.60 -1.66
CA ASP A 409 -35.29 1.04 -2.97
C ASP A 409 -34.07 0.19 -3.39
N GLU A 410 -32.86 0.73 -3.35
CA GLU A 410 -31.60 -0.01 -3.61
C GLU A 410 -30.82 -0.39 -2.34
N PHE A 411 -31.30 0.02 -1.15
CA PHE A 411 -30.64 -0.26 0.13
C PHE A 411 -31.10 -1.60 0.71
N VAL A 412 -30.15 -2.49 0.98
CA VAL A 412 -30.42 -3.85 1.48
C VAL A 412 -30.17 -3.92 2.97
N VAL A 413 -31.14 -4.47 3.71
CA VAL A 413 -31.02 -4.77 5.15
C VAL A 413 -31.32 -6.26 5.37
N GLY A 414 -30.33 -6.99 5.88
CA GLY A 414 -30.34 -8.45 6.02
C GLY A 414 -29.09 -9.08 5.38
N ASP A 415 -29.01 -10.41 5.28
CA ASP A 415 -30.04 -11.39 5.65
C ASP A 415 -30.11 -11.64 7.17
N PHE A 416 -31.31 -11.90 7.68
CA PHE A 416 -31.56 -12.29 9.07
C PHE A 416 -31.89 -13.77 9.16
N GLY A 417 -31.35 -14.46 10.18
CA GLY A 417 -31.41 -15.91 10.26
C GLY A 417 -31.49 -16.44 11.68
N GLY A 418 -32.36 -17.43 11.90
CA GLY A 418 -32.56 -18.09 13.19
C GLY A 418 -31.62 -19.25 13.43
N ASP A 419 -31.98 -20.14 14.35
CA ASP A 419 -31.31 -21.43 14.49
C ASP A 419 -31.43 -22.24 13.19
N CYS A 420 -30.32 -22.83 12.75
CA CYS A 420 -30.25 -23.64 11.55
C CYS A 420 -29.31 -24.84 11.78
N GLN A 421 -29.38 -25.84 10.92
CA GLN A 421 -28.44 -26.95 10.91
C GLN A 421 -27.22 -26.64 10.02
N GLU A 422 -26.11 -27.32 10.30
CA GLU A 422 -24.84 -27.17 9.57
C GLU A 422 -24.99 -27.29 8.05
N PHE A 423 -25.78 -28.25 7.56
CA PHE A 423 -25.99 -28.41 6.12
C PHE A 423 -26.71 -27.21 5.49
N SER A 424 -27.68 -26.61 6.18
CA SER A 424 -28.35 -25.40 5.70
C SER A 424 -27.38 -24.21 5.64
N TYR A 425 -26.54 -24.06 6.67
CA TYR A 425 -25.48 -23.05 6.69
C TYR A 425 -24.50 -23.22 5.51
N GLN A 426 -24.07 -24.45 5.23
CA GLN A 426 -23.19 -24.76 4.09
C GLN A 426 -23.83 -24.50 2.72
N GLN A 427 -25.17 -24.52 2.64
CA GLN A 427 -25.94 -24.16 1.44
C GLN A 427 -26.23 -22.65 1.36
N GLY A 428 -25.70 -21.83 2.27
CA GLY A 428 -25.81 -20.37 2.26
C GLY A 428 -26.94 -19.80 3.11
N ALA A 429 -27.60 -20.60 3.96
CA ALA A 429 -28.57 -20.05 4.91
C ALA A 429 -27.87 -19.18 5.97
N MET A 430 -28.45 -18.03 6.26
CA MET A 430 -28.02 -17.19 7.38
C MET A 430 -28.47 -17.82 8.69
N CYS A 431 -27.57 -17.93 9.66
CA CYS A 431 -27.86 -18.63 10.91
C CYS A 431 -27.43 -17.82 12.11
N ARG A 432 -28.30 -17.75 13.12
CA ARG A 432 -28.09 -16.97 14.36
C ARG A 432 -27.62 -15.54 14.07
N CYS A 433 -28.26 -14.90 13.10
CA CYS A 433 -27.96 -13.55 12.69
C CYS A 433 -29.08 -12.57 12.98
N ASN A 434 -28.79 -11.64 13.86
CA ASN A 434 -29.65 -10.53 14.25
C ASN A 434 -29.11 -9.17 13.80
N GLN A 435 -28.30 -9.16 12.75
CA GLN A 435 -27.63 -7.97 12.23
C GLN A 435 -27.88 -7.84 10.73
N GLY A 436 -28.56 -6.77 10.33
CA GLY A 436 -28.96 -6.55 8.94
C GLY A 436 -28.05 -5.61 8.16
N GLY A 437 -27.17 -4.86 8.82
CA GLY A 437 -26.28 -3.93 8.12
C GLY A 437 -25.14 -4.69 7.44
N ASN A 438 -24.93 -4.40 6.16
CA ASN A 438 -23.92 -5.07 5.32
C ASN A 438 -22.80 -4.13 4.82
N GLY A 439 -22.96 -2.81 5.01
CA GLY A 439 -22.04 -1.80 4.52
C GLY A 439 -21.74 -0.69 5.53
N VAL A 440 -20.47 -0.28 5.58
CA VAL A 440 -19.97 0.92 6.24
C VAL A 440 -19.75 1.98 5.17
N TYR A 441 -20.43 3.09 5.33
CA TYR A 441 -20.24 4.31 4.54
C TYR A 441 -19.26 5.22 5.27
N MET A 442 -18.53 6.06 4.54
CA MET A 442 -17.59 7.00 5.14
C MET A 442 -17.86 8.43 4.69
N LYS A 443 -17.64 9.37 5.60
CA LYS A 443 -17.94 10.78 5.45
C LYS A 443 -16.78 11.62 5.97
N SER A 444 -16.49 12.73 5.32
CA SER A 444 -15.60 13.77 5.83
C SER A 444 -16.40 15.00 6.21
N VAL A 445 -15.94 15.72 7.23
CA VAL A 445 -16.54 16.99 7.63
C VAL A 445 -15.86 18.11 6.84
N GLY A 446 -16.61 18.69 5.91
CA GLY A 446 -16.20 19.79 5.05
C GLY A 446 -16.42 21.18 5.68
N GLU A 447 -16.42 22.19 4.83
CA GLU A 447 -16.70 23.57 5.26
C GLU A 447 -18.11 23.70 5.86
N GLY A 448 -18.24 24.54 6.89
CA GLY A 448 -19.52 24.75 7.57
C GLY A 448 -20.05 23.52 8.30
N TYR A 449 -19.19 22.53 8.60
CA TYR A 449 -19.57 21.26 9.23
C TYR A 449 -20.50 20.37 8.38
N ARG A 450 -20.49 20.55 7.06
CA ARG A 450 -21.25 19.69 6.14
C ARG A 450 -20.60 18.32 6.02
N LEU A 451 -21.41 17.28 5.91
CA LEU A 451 -20.93 15.92 5.70
C LEU A 451 -20.81 15.62 4.21
N GLU A 452 -19.62 15.22 3.78
CA GLU A 452 -19.29 14.90 2.39
C GLU A 452 -18.93 13.43 2.25
N HIS A 453 -19.33 12.78 1.16
CA HIS A 453 -19.07 11.36 0.96
C HIS A 453 -17.58 11.06 0.68
N VAL A 454 -17.02 10.10 1.41
CA VAL A 454 -15.67 9.54 1.18
C VAL A 454 -15.83 8.15 0.57
N ARG A 455 -15.65 8.04 -0.75
CA ARG A 455 -15.88 6.78 -1.48
C ARG A 455 -14.88 5.71 -1.11
N GLU A 456 -13.64 6.11 -0.86
CA GLU A 456 -12.50 5.23 -0.64
C GLU A 456 -12.51 4.60 0.76
N GLY A 457 -13.38 5.09 1.65
CA GLY A 457 -13.65 4.52 2.96
C GLY A 457 -14.81 3.52 2.98
N PHE A 458 -15.49 3.30 1.84
CA PHE A 458 -16.62 2.38 1.79
C PHE A 458 -16.17 0.93 1.97
N LEU A 459 -16.85 0.20 2.86
CA LEU A 459 -16.56 -1.20 3.14
C LEU A 459 -17.88 -1.97 3.19
N MET A 460 -18.01 -3.03 2.40
CA MET A 460 -19.19 -3.90 2.39
C MET A 460 -18.76 -5.36 2.40
N TRP A 461 -19.56 -6.24 3.00
CA TRP A 461 -19.35 -7.69 2.89
C TRP A 461 -20.53 -8.39 2.23
N GLY A 462 -20.25 -9.55 1.65
CA GLY A 462 -21.26 -10.36 0.97
C GLY A 462 -22.40 -10.77 1.91
N THR A 463 -23.59 -10.98 1.32
CA THR A 463 -24.86 -11.21 2.04
C THR A 463 -24.90 -12.48 2.89
N SER A 464 -23.88 -13.34 2.83
CA SER A 464 -23.77 -14.59 3.59
C SER A 464 -23.03 -14.45 4.93
N LYS A 465 -22.62 -13.23 5.32
CA LYS A 465 -21.93 -12.98 6.59
C LYS A 465 -22.77 -12.12 7.52
N CYS A 466 -22.96 -12.60 8.74
CA CYS A 466 -23.66 -11.84 9.79
C CYS A 466 -22.79 -10.76 10.43
N SER A 467 -21.49 -11.01 10.50
CA SER A 467 -20.52 -10.16 11.17
C SER A 467 -19.19 -10.22 10.46
N ILE A 468 -18.28 -9.32 10.85
CA ILE A 468 -16.88 -9.29 10.42
C ILE A 468 -16.03 -10.40 11.04
N TRP A 469 -16.64 -11.35 11.72
CA TRP A 469 -15.91 -12.44 12.34
C TRP A 469 -15.10 -13.21 11.30
N GLY A 470 -13.82 -13.44 11.61
CA GLY A 470 -12.88 -14.12 10.70
C GLY A 470 -12.35 -13.26 9.55
N ILE A 471 -12.58 -11.94 9.53
CA ILE A 471 -11.92 -11.05 8.55
C ILE A 471 -10.40 -11.09 8.75
N LYS A 472 -9.69 -11.25 7.63
CA LYS A 472 -8.24 -11.09 7.53
C LYS A 472 -7.96 -9.77 6.83
N THR A 473 -7.17 -8.93 7.47
CA THR A 473 -6.66 -7.69 6.87
C THR A 473 -5.18 -7.88 6.57
N TYR A 474 -4.75 -7.47 5.38
CA TYR A 474 -3.37 -7.61 4.94
C TYR A 474 -2.74 -6.25 4.70
N ALA A 475 -1.42 -6.16 4.87
CA ALA A 475 -0.70 -4.91 4.68
C ALA A 475 -0.78 -4.43 3.23
N PRO A 476 -0.88 -3.10 3.02
CA PRO A 476 -0.67 -2.51 1.71
C PRO A 476 0.82 -2.50 1.35
N LEU A 477 1.11 -2.62 0.06
CA LEU A 477 2.38 -2.23 -0.55
C LEU A 477 2.23 -0.80 -1.04
N LYS A 478 2.90 0.13 -0.36
CA LYS A 478 2.92 1.56 -0.68
C LYS A 478 4.19 1.91 -1.46
N GLY A 479 4.04 2.08 -2.76
CA GLY A 479 5.14 2.46 -3.65
C GLY A 479 5.11 3.96 -3.97
N TYR A 480 6.28 4.60 -3.99
CA TYR A 480 6.39 5.99 -4.45
C TYR A 480 7.26 6.08 -5.71
N ILE A 481 6.71 6.72 -6.73
CA ILE A 481 7.35 6.98 -8.01
C ILE A 481 7.98 8.37 -7.94
N LEU A 482 9.30 8.44 -7.95
CA LEU A 482 10.03 9.69 -7.79
C LEU A 482 10.07 10.46 -9.11
N MET A 483 9.37 11.59 -9.16
CA MET A 483 9.25 12.48 -10.32
C MET A 483 10.29 13.60 -10.20
N MET A 484 11.38 13.53 -10.97
CA MET A 484 12.45 14.54 -10.92
C MET A 484 12.14 15.73 -11.82
N ASP A 485 11.49 16.75 -11.25
CA ASP A 485 10.88 17.86 -12.00
C ASP A 485 11.90 18.81 -12.65
N ASP A 486 13.11 18.90 -12.09
CA ASP A 486 14.19 19.75 -12.61
C ASP A 486 15.05 19.07 -13.70
N LYS A 487 14.67 17.85 -14.14
CA LYS A 487 15.36 17.08 -15.18
C LYS A 487 14.37 16.50 -16.21
N SER A 488 14.17 17.22 -17.32
CA SER A 488 13.19 16.88 -18.36
C SER A 488 13.27 15.43 -18.87
N VAL A 489 14.47 14.94 -19.20
CA VAL A 489 14.67 13.56 -19.68
C VAL A 489 14.29 12.53 -18.62
N ALA A 490 14.64 12.79 -17.35
CA ALA A 490 14.30 11.90 -16.24
C ALA A 490 12.78 11.91 -16.00
N SER A 491 12.15 13.08 -15.98
CA SER A 491 10.70 13.25 -15.82
C SER A 491 9.93 12.49 -16.91
N ARG A 492 10.28 12.68 -18.19
CA ARG A 492 9.65 11.95 -19.31
C ARG A 492 9.84 10.43 -19.20
N ALA A 493 11.04 9.97 -18.87
CA ALA A 493 11.30 8.54 -18.70
C ALA A 493 10.47 7.93 -17.56
N VAL A 494 10.31 8.64 -16.44
CA VAL A 494 9.46 8.18 -15.33
C VAL A 494 7.98 8.19 -15.72
N LEU A 495 7.51 9.14 -16.52
CA LEU A 495 6.14 9.13 -17.04
C LEU A 495 5.86 7.87 -17.87
N GLN A 496 6.72 7.56 -18.85
CA GLN A 496 6.59 6.34 -19.66
C GLN A 496 6.64 5.07 -18.80
N TRP A 497 7.51 5.04 -17.79
CA TRP A 497 7.56 3.94 -16.84
C TRP A 497 6.25 3.82 -16.05
N SER A 498 5.68 4.94 -15.62
CA SER A 498 4.42 4.99 -14.88
C SER A 498 3.26 4.50 -15.72
N ASP A 499 3.19 4.90 -16.99
CA ASP A 499 2.14 4.46 -17.93
C ASP A 499 2.10 2.93 -18.03
N GLY A 500 3.27 2.30 -18.15
CA GLY A 500 3.37 0.85 -18.16
C GLY A 500 3.01 0.19 -16.82
N ALA A 501 3.43 0.79 -15.70
CA ALA A 501 3.15 0.26 -14.36
C ALA A 501 1.66 0.31 -14.02
N PHE A 502 0.99 1.43 -14.29
CA PHE A 502 -0.43 1.62 -14.01
C PHE A 502 -1.35 0.82 -14.95
N ALA A 503 -0.88 0.43 -16.14
CA ALA A 503 -1.69 -0.33 -17.11
C ALA A 503 -2.19 -1.69 -16.58
N THR A 504 -1.50 -2.29 -15.60
CA THR A 504 -1.89 -3.58 -15.01
C THR A 504 -2.43 -3.49 -13.59
N LEU A 505 -2.29 -2.33 -12.94
CA LEU A 505 -2.72 -2.16 -11.55
C LEU A 505 -4.19 -1.73 -11.52
N ALA A 506 -4.93 -2.28 -10.55
CA ALA A 506 -6.28 -1.82 -10.26
C ALA A 506 -6.26 -0.35 -9.82
N SER A 507 -7.39 0.33 -9.97
CA SER A 507 -7.51 1.76 -9.68
C SER A 507 -7.37 2.14 -8.20
N GLY A 508 -7.18 1.18 -7.29
CA GLY A 508 -7.01 1.43 -5.85
C GLY A 508 -8.34 1.66 -5.12
N TYR A 509 -9.48 1.41 -5.78
CA TYR A 509 -10.83 1.63 -5.24
C TYR A 509 -11.47 0.35 -4.70
N GLU A 510 -10.87 -0.82 -4.96
CA GLU A 510 -11.45 -2.09 -4.54
C GLU A 510 -10.93 -2.49 -3.16
N ALA A 511 -11.79 -3.14 -2.37
CA ALA A 511 -11.45 -3.57 -1.01
C ALA A 511 -10.34 -4.64 -0.97
N GLU A 512 -9.98 -5.24 -2.11
CA GLU A 512 -8.91 -6.23 -2.25
C GLU A 512 -7.61 -5.63 -2.80
N ASP A 513 -7.61 -4.34 -3.17
CA ASP A 513 -6.41 -3.67 -3.66
C ASP A 513 -5.37 -3.55 -2.56
N ARG A 514 -4.17 -4.07 -2.86
CA ARG A 514 -3.04 -4.10 -1.92
C ARG A 514 -1.81 -3.40 -2.45
N ILE A 515 -1.80 -2.93 -3.70
CA ILE A 515 -0.66 -2.24 -4.30
C ILE A 515 -1.12 -0.84 -4.65
N PHE A 516 -0.46 0.14 -4.05
CA PHE A 516 -0.77 1.56 -4.26
C PHE A 516 0.51 2.26 -4.67
N LEU A 517 0.50 2.88 -5.85
CA LEU A 517 1.62 3.66 -6.37
C LEU A 517 1.26 5.15 -6.36
N TYR A 518 2.13 5.98 -5.81
CA TYR A 518 1.93 7.43 -5.73
C TYR A 518 3.09 8.18 -6.39
N PRO A 519 2.80 9.20 -7.22
CA PRO A 519 3.84 10.10 -7.68
C PRO A 519 4.34 10.96 -6.51
N LEU A 520 5.66 11.18 -6.45
CA LEU A 520 6.29 12.12 -5.52
C LEU A 520 7.19 13.08 -6.30
N SER A 521 6.75 14.33 -6.41
CA SER A 521 7.54 15.42 -6.98
C SER A 521 8.78 15.71 -6.14
N ILE A 522 9.95 15.65 -6.78
CA ILE A 522 11.24 15.92 -6.17
C ILE A 522 12.11 16.77 -7.10
N THR A 523 13.15 17.38 -6.53
CA THR A 523 14.25 17.98 -7.30
C THR A 523 15.53 17.20 -7.06
N SER A 524 16.46 17.26 -8.00
CA SER A 524 17.75 16.57 -7.91
C SER A 524 18.53 16.90 -6.61
N ARG A 525 18.44 18.15 -6.12
CA ARG A 525 19.08 18.59 -4.86
C ARG A 525 18.26 18.26 -3.61
N GLY A 526 16.93 18.25 -3.71
CA GLY A 526 16.02 18.02 -2.58
C GLY A 526 15.62 16.55 -2.37
N ALA A 527 16.00 15.65 -3.27
CA ALA A 527 15.52 14.26 -3.31
C ALA A 527 15.67 13.52 -1.97
N ALA A 528 16.84 13.57 -1.34
CA ALA A 528 17.08 12.86 -0.08
C ALA A 528 16.25 13.43 1.08
N ALA A 529 16.05 14.75 1.11
CA ALA A 529 15.20 15.38 2.12
C ALA A 529 13.73 15.00 1.91
N ALA A 530 13.26 15.03 0.66
CA ALA A 530 11.90 14.63 0.30
C ALA A 530 11.62 13.16 0.64
N VAL A 531 12.57 12.26 0.38
CA VAL A 531 12.44 10.83 0.75
C VAL A 531 12.36 10.64 2.27
N ARG A 532 13.16 11.36 3.06
CA ARG A 532 13.06 11.29 4.53
C ARG A 532 11.75 11.88 5.04
N GLU A 533 11.30 12.98 4.45
CA GLU A 533 10.04 13.62 4.82
C GLU A 533 8.85 12.71 4.54
N ILE A 534 8.79 12.06 3.37
CA ILE A 534 7.71 11.12 3.07
C ILE A 534 7.78 9.89 3.98
N ASN A 535 8.98 9.38 4.30
CA ASN A 535 9.14 8.24 5.20
C ASN A 535 8.73 8.55 6.65
N ASP A 536 8.84 9.81 7.10
CA ASP A 536 8.29 10.25 8.39
C ASP A 536 6.77 10.47 8.33
N LYS A 537 6.21 10.87 7.19
CA LYS A 537 4.77 11.23 7.09
C LYS A 537 3.87 10.13 6.58
N GLN A 538 4.41 9.12 5.91
CA GLN A 538 3.67 8.12 5.16
C GLN A 538 4.34 6.75 5.28
N LEU A 539 3.55 5.69 5.14
CA LEU A 539 4.04 4.33 4.99
C LEU A 539 4.70 4.20 3.62
N VAL A 540 6.01 3.91 3.61
CA VAL A 540 6.79 3.68 2.39
C VAL A 540 7.28 2.24 2.39
N SER A 541 6.87 1.46 1.39
CA SER A 541 7.35 0.08 1.19
C SER A 541 8.48 0.01 0.18
N VAL A 542 8.41 0.83 -0.87
CA VAL A 542 9.36 0.80 -1.99
C VAL A 542 9.34 2.11 -2.78
N LEU A 543 10.49 2.47 -3.34
CA LEU A 543 10.69 3.62 -4.22
C LEU A 543 11.03 3.18 -5.65
N PHE A 544 10.51 3.92 -6.62
CA PHE A 544 10.74 3.72 -8.05
C PHE A 544 11.18 5.03 -8.72
N GLY A 545 11.68 4.92 -9.95
CA GLY A 545 11.90 6.06 -10.84
C GLY A 545 13.34 6.23 -11.32
N VAL A 546 13.59 7.41 -11.89
CA VAL A 546 14.90 7.82 -12.42
C VAL A 546 15.62 8.67 -11.38
N LEU A 547 16.68 8.13 -10.79
CA LEU A 547 17.28 8.60 -9.55
C LEU A 547 18.75 8.98 -9.73
N ASN A 548 19.24 9.81 -8.82
CA ASN A 548 20.69 10.00 -8.65
C ASN A 548 21.27 8.83 -7.85
N GLY A 549 22.46 8.36 -8.22
CA GLY A 549 23.10 7.21 -7.56
C GLY A 549 23.36 7.41 -6.06
N GLU A 550 23.42 8.65 -5.58
CA GLU A 550 23.55 8.97 -4.15
C GLU A 550 22.30 8.59 -3.35
N LEU A 551 21.12 8.66 -3.96
CA LEU A 551 19.85 8.34 -3.30
C LEU A 551 19.77 6.85 -2.93
N LEU A 552 20.38 5.99 -3.75
CA LEU A 552 20.45 4.54 -3.52
C LEU A 552 21.16 4.15 -2.22
N ARG A 553 21.95 5.07 -1.64
CA ARG A 553 22.66 4.86 -0.37
C ARG A 553 21.76 5.03 0.87
N LEU A 554 20.54 5.52 0.71
CA LEU A 554 19.57 5.58 1.81
C LEU A 554 19.06 4.16 2.12
N SER A 555 19.59 3.55 3.18
CA SER A 555 19.38 2.14 3.51
C SER A 555 18.03 1.85 4.18
N ASP A 556 17.30 2.87 4.64
CA ASP A 556 15.99 2.78 5.30
C ASP A 556 14.82 2.59 4.32
N VAL A 557 15.09 2.69 3.01
CA VAL A 557 14.10 2.55 1.94
C VAL A 557 14.54 1.53 0.90
N THR A 558 13.57 0.78 0.39
CA THR A 558 13.79 -0.24 -0.65
C THR A 558 13.65 0.37 -2.04
N TYR A 559 14.58 0.07 -2.94
CA TYR A 559 14.51 0.44 -4.35
C TYR A 559 14.38 -0.81 -5.20
N ILE A 560 13.38 -0.85 -6.07
CA ILE A 560 13.23 -1.93 -7.06
C ILE A 560 13.46 -1.35 -8.44
N ASN A 561 14.40 -1.97 -9.15
CA ASN A 561 14.80 -1.66 -10.52
C ASN A 561 15.13 -0.17 -10.75
N PRO A 562 15.95 0.47 -9.89
CA PRO A 562 16.21 1.90 -10.04
C PRO A 562 16.88 2.20 -11.38
N ILE A 563 16.52 3.35 -11.97
CA ILE A 563 17.11 3.84 -13.21
C ILE A 563 17.99 5.02 -12.85
N THR A 564 19.28 4.99 -13.17
CA THR A 564 20.16 6.10 -12.78
C THR A 564 20.26 7.16 -13.88
N THR A 565 20.25 8.43 -13.48
CA THR A 565 20.42 9.58 -14.39
C THR A 565 21.76 9.52 -15.11
N LYS A 566 22.82 9.13 -14.39
CA LYS A 566 24.17 8.90 -14.90
C LYS A 566 24.59 7.43 -14.76
N PRO A 567 25.56 6.94 -15.56
CA PRO A 567 26.10 5.59 -15.40
C PRO A 567 26.55 5.35 -13.96
N PHE A 568 26.15 4.21 -13.40
CA PHE A 568 26.42 3.85 -12.01
C PHE A 568 27.04 2.46 -11.97
N LEU A 569 28.27 2.37 -11.45
CA LEU A 569 28.93 1.10 -11.20
C LEU A 569 28.28 0.44 -9.99
N ASN A 570 27.69 -0.73 -10.18
CA ASN A 570 26.98 -1.41 -9.10
C ASN A 570 27.95 -1.84 -8.01
N SER A 571 27.53 -1.66 -6.76
CA SER A 571 28.10 -2.29 -5.57
C SER A 571 26.96 -2.95 -4.83
N PHE A 572 27.19 -4.07 -4.16
CA PHE A 572 26.13 -4.72 -3.40
C PHE A 572 25.54 -3.75 -2.37
N MET A 573 24.25 -3.47 -2.54
CA MET A 573 23.43 -2.66 -1.63
C MET A 573 22.17 -3.47 -1.37
N ARG A 574 22.01 -3.95 -0.13
CA ARG A 574 20.92 -4.86 0.22
C ARG A 574 19.55 -4.26 -0.14
N ASN A 575 19.38 -2.96 0.07
CA ASN A 575 18.16 -2.20 -0.17
C ASN A 575 17.86 -1.91 -1.65
N VAL A 576 18.70 -2.36 -2.59
CA VAL A 576 18.52 -2.13 -4.03
C VAL A 576 18.42 -3.47 -4.76
N ILE A 577 17.25 -3.72 -5.37
CA ILE A 577 16.97 -4.92 -6.17
C ILE A 577 16.99 -4.55 -7.65
N HIS A 578 17.96 -5.02 -8.43
CA HIS A 578 17.98 -4.76 -9.88
C HIS A 578 17.22 -5.83 -10.65
N LEU A 579 16.23 -5.43 -11.45
CA LEU A 579 15.54 -6.32 -12.39
C LEU A 579 16.11 -6.23 -13.82
N SER A 580 16.71 -5.08 -14.16
CA SER A 580 17.38 -4.83 -15.45
C SER A 580 18.89 -5.05 -15.33
N PRO A 581 19.60 -5.31 -16.44
CA PRO A 581 21.04 -5.57 -16.43
C PRO A 581 21.82 -4.42 -15.79
N THR A 582 22.69 -4.74 -14.84
CA THR A 582 23.63 -3.75 -14.27
C THR A 582 24.66 -3.29 -15.31
N LEU A 583 25.37 -2.20 -15.03
CA LEU A 583 26.47 -1.72 -15.88
C LEU A 583 27.46 -2.85 -16.19
N GLN A 584 27.92 -3.56 -15.17
CA GLN A 584 28.89 -4.65 -15.31
C GLN A 584 28.35 -5.80 -16.18
N GLN A 585 27.10 -6.21 -15.97
CA GLN A 585 26.49 -7.27 -16.80
C GLN A 585 26.39 -6.87 -18.27
N GLN A 586 26.03 -5.62 -18.57
CA GLN A 586 25.98 -5.12 -19.94
C GLN A 586 27.38 -5.09 -20.58
N LEU A 587 28.38 -4.55 -19.89
CA LEU A 587 29.76 -4.51 -20.41
C LEU A 587 30.31 -5.91 -20.66
N TYR A 588 30.05 -6.86 -19.75
CA TYR A 588 30.48 -8.26 -19.88
C TYR A 588 29.89 -8.93 -21.12
N VAL A 589 28.59 -8.82 -21.32
CA VAL A 589 27.91 -9.44 -22.46
C VAL A 589 28.29 -8.76 -23.79
N LEU A 590 28.47 -7.44 -23.79
CA LEU A 590 28.93 -6.70 -24.98
C LEU A 590 30.38 -7.06 -25.35
N ALA A 591 31.28 -7.17 -24.37
CA ALA A 591 32.65 -7.60 -24.60
C ALA A 591 32.72 -9.05 -25.11
N MET A 592 31.89 -9.94 -24.55
CA MET A 592 31.78 -11.33 -25.02
C MET A 592 31.30 -11.42 -26.48
N TYR A 593 30.35 -10.58 -26.87
CA TYR A 593 29.91 -10.50 -28.27
C TYR A 593 31.03 -9.97 -29.17
N LEU A 594 31.70 -8.91 -28.72
CA LEU A 594 32.76 -8.23 -29.45
C LEU A 594 34.00 -9.13 -29.64
N SER A 595 34.32 -10.03 -28.70
CA SER A 595 35.48 -10.93 -28.80
C SER A 595 35.42 -11.86 -30.02
N ASN A 596 34.21 -12.21 -30.47
CA ASN A 596 34.01 -13.00 -31.70
C ASN A 596 34.44 -12.26 -32.97
N LYS A 597 34.68 -10.94 -32.90
CA LYS A 597 35.14 -10.10 -34.02
C LYS A 597 36.64 -9.81 -34.01
N THR A 598 37.39 -10.31 -33.01
CA THR A 598 38.84 -10.09 -32.83
C THR A 598 39.25 -8.62 -33.05
N PRO A 599 38.79 -7.68 -32.22
CA PRO A 599 39.01 -6.25 -32.44
C PRO A 599 40.41 -5.78 -32.02
N ASP A 600 41.02 -4.93 -32.85
CA ASP A 600 42.33 -4.32 -32.58
C ASP A 600 42.22 -2.83 -32.17
N ASP A 601 41.02 -2.23 -32.25
CA ASP A 601 40.80 -0.78 -32.08
C ASP A 601 39.55 -0.51 -31.23
N ILE A 602 39.68 -0.66 -29.91
CA ILE A 602 38.61 -0.38 -28.94
C ILE A 602 38.85 0.97 -28.28
N THR A 603 37.86 1.86 -28.37
CA THR A 603 37.83 3.16 -27.69
C THR A 603 36.67 3.23 -26.72
N VAL A 604 36.86 3.83 -25.54
CA VAL A 604 35.77 4.16 -24.62
C VAL A 604 35.62 5.67 -24.50
N ILE A 605 34.39 6.14 -24.61
CA ILE A 605 33.97 7.51 -24.34
C ILE A 605 32.97 7.45 -23.19
N PHE A 606 33.36 8.00 -22.04
CA PHE A 606 32.57 7.91 -20.82
C PHE A 606 32.17 9.30 -20.34
N ARG A 607 30.88 9.49 -20.06
CA ARG A 607 30.35 10.66 -19.37
C ARG A 607 29.67 10.24 -18.07
N GLY A 608 30.16 10.73 -16.94
CA GLY A 608 29.54 10.46 -15.65
C GLY A 608 30.52 10.41 -14.48
N PRO A 609 29.99 10.25 -13.26
CA PRO A 609 30.80 10.18 -12.06
C PRO A 609 31.63 8.91 -12.04
N ARG A 610 32.80 8.96 -11.37
CA ARG A 610 33.70 7.81 -11.18
C ARG A 610 34.06 7.08 -12.49
N ALA A 611 34.24 7.84 -13.57
CA ALA A 611 34.61 7.34 -14.88
C ALA A 611 35.82 6.39 -14.85
N SER A 612 36.83 6.69 -14.04
CA SER A 612 38.00 5.83 -13.86
C SER A 612 37.61 4.39 -13.50
N LEU A 613 36.79 4.20 -12.48
CA LEU A 613 36.39 2.86 -12.01
C LEU A 613 35.54 2.10 -13.03
N ALA A 614 34.66 2.81 -13.74
CA ALA A 614 33.86 2.18 -14.79
C ALA A 614 34.72 1.78 -16.00
N ILE A 615 35.71 2.61 -16.37
CA ILE A 615 36.69 2.30 -17.41
C ILE A 615 37.59 1.15 -16.96
N ASP A 616 38.00 1.09 -15.70
CA ASP A 616 38.79 -0.02 -15.16
C ASP A 616 37.98 -1.33 -15.19
N ALA A 617 36.70 -1.28 -14.83
CA ALA A 617 35.79 -2.42 -14.95
C ALA A 617 35.64 -2.89 -16.42
N LEU A 618 35.48 -1.96 -17.37
CA LEU A 618 35.48 -2.28 -18.79
C LEU A 618 36.82 -2.91 -19.22
N ASN A 619 37.95 -2.33 -18.82
CA ASN A 619 39.27 -2.84 -19.18
C ASN A 619 39.48 -4.27 -18.65
N MET A 620 39.12 -4.52 -17.39
CA MET A 620 39.15 -5.86 -16.79
C MET A 620 38.24 -6.84 -17.54
N THR A 621 37.06 -6.38 -17.96
CA THR A 621 36.15 -7.16 -18.80
C THR A 621 36.76 -7.49 -20.16
N LEU A 622 37.37 -6.52 -20.84
CA LEU A 622 38.01 -6.73 -22.15
C LEU A 622 39.18 -7.72 -22.05
N VAL A 623 40.01 -7.59 -21.03
CA VAL A 623 41.14 -8.50 -20.75
C VAL A 623 40.64 -9.93 -20.53
N THR A 624 39.49 -10.10 -19.87
CA THR A 624 38.85 -11.42 -19.65
C THR A 624 38.54 -12.13 -20.97
N PHE A 625 38.31 -11.38 -22.04
CA PHE A 625 38.06 -11.91 -23.38
C PHE A 625 39.25 -11.75 -24.33
N GLY A 626 40.46 -11.54 -23.80
CA GLY A 626 41.69 -11.43 -24.60
C GLY A 626 41.82 -10.15 -25.43
N MET A 627 41.05 -9.11 -25.10
CA MET A 627 41.08 -7.82 -25.79
C MET A 627 41.77 -6.75 -24.95
N SER A 628 42.16 -5.64 -25.58
CA SER A 628 42.77 -4.49 -24.90
C SER A 628 42.10 -3.17 -25.26
N LEU A 629 41.98 -2.28 -24.28
CA LEU A 629 41.47 -0.93 -24.50
C LEU A 629 42.59 -0.03 -25.03
N LYS A 630 42.41 0.55 -26.22
CA LYS A 630 43.44 1.37 -26.87
C LYS A 630 43.35 2.85 -26.49
N SER A 631 42.14 3.39 -26.43
CA SER A 631 41.90 4.79 -26.15
C SER A 631 40.75 4.99 -25.15
N LYS A 632 40.87 6.03 -24.34
CA LYS A 632 39.84 6.44 -23.38
C LYS A 632 39.65 7.96 -23.42
N VAL A 633 38.39 8.39 -23.46
CA VAL A 633 37.97 9.78 -23.40
C VAL A 633 36.95 9.92 -22.28
N VAL A 634 37.14 10.88 -21.39
CA VAL A 634 36.19 11.23 -20.34
C VAL A 634 35.60 12.59 -20.66
N LEU A 635 34.29 12.64 -20.88
CA LEU A 635 33.58 13.86 -21.21
C LEU A 635 33.05 14.57 -19.96
N GLY A 636 33.07 15.90 -20.00
CA GLY A 636 32.28 16.71 -19.08
C GLY A 636 30.77 16.52 -19.28
N ASP A 637 29.99 16.89 -18.27
CA ASP A 637 28.51 16.75 -18.29
C ASP A 637 27.88 17.42 -19.52
N GLU A 638 28.39 18.59 -19.91
CA GLU A 638 27.84 19.37 -21.04
C GLU A 638 28.60 19.22 -22.37
N GLU A 639 29.72 18.50 -22.35
CA GLU A 639 30.63 18.40 -23.49
C GLU A 639 30.02 17.59 -24.65
N SER A 640 30.22 18.05 -25.89
CA SER A 640 29.65 17.41 -27.08
C SER A 640 30.36 16.10 -27.43
N LEU A 641 29.58 15.07 -27.72
CA LEU A 641 30.08 13.77 -28.19
C LEU A 641 30.70 13.85 -29.59
N GLU A 642 30.18 14.70 -30.46
CA GLU A 642 30.54 14.76 -31.89
C GLU A 642 32.04 15.00 -32.14
N ARG A 643 32.70 15.75 -31.25
CA ARG A 643 34.11 16.13 -31.40
C ARG A 643 35.10 15.03 -31.05
N VAL A 644 34.65 13.97 -30.38
CA VAL A 644 35.51 12.93 -29.81
C VAL A 644 35.27 11.55 -30.40
N LEU A 645 34.29 11.40 -31.29
CA LEU A 645 34.01 10.13 -31.96
C LEU A 645 35.11 9.82 -32.99
N PRO A 646 35.78 8.66 -32.91
CA PRO A 646 36.83 8.27 -33.87
C PRO A 646 36.22 7.89 -35.23
N SER A 647 37.02 7.99 -36.29
CA SER A 647 36.60 7.66 -37.66
C SER A 647 36.60 6.15 -37.99
N SER A 648 37.13 5.30 -37.09
CA SER A 648 37.15 3.83 -37.22
C SER A 648 37.12 3.15 -35.86
N GLY A 649 36.80 1.85 -35.85
CA GLY A 649 36.94 0.99 -34.69
C GLY A 649 35.63 0.74 -33.92
N TYR A 650 35.77 0.14 -32.74
CA TYR A 650 34.66 -0.24 -31.86
C TYR A 650 34.63 0.71 -30.67
N VAL A 651 33.54 1.46 -30.52
CA VAL A 651 33.48 2.60 -29.61
C VAL A 651 32.40 2.39 -28.54
N PHE A 652 32.81 2.20 -27.29
CA PHE A 652 31.88 2.22 -26.17
C PHE A 652 31.52 3.68 -25.83
N VAL A 653 30.24 4.04 -25.96
CA VAL A 653 29.73 5.36 -25.58
C VAL A 653 28.78 5.19 -24.39
N ILE A 654 29.23 5.64 -23.22
CA ILE A 654 28.56 5.41 -21.93
C ILE A 654 28.18 6.77 -21.31
N GLY A 655 26.92 6.94 -20.92
CA GLY A 655 26.41 8.20 -20.34
C GLY A 655 25.86 9.15 -21.39
N LEU A 656 25.01 8.64 -22.28
CA LEU A 656 24.38 9.44 -23.34
C LEU A 656 23.41 10.48 -22.78
N ARG A 657 23.40 11.65 -23.42
CA ARG A 657 22.34 12.66 -23.31
C ARG A 657 21.35 12.50 -24.47
N ALA A 658 20.17 13.08 -24.31
CA ALA A 658 19.18 13.17 -25.39
C ALA A 658 19.77 13.80 -26.67
N THR A 659 20.61 14.83 -26.51
CA THR A 659 21.26 15.53 -27.63
C THR A 659 22.33 14.73 -28.36
N ASP A 660 22.75 13.57 -27.85
CA ASP A 660 23.80 12.75 -28.47
C ASP A 660 23.26 11.75 -29.52
N ALA A 661 21.95 11.46 -29.53
CA ALA A 661 21.36 10.46 -30.45
C ALA A 661 21.56 10.82 -31.93
N LYS A 662 21.29 12.08 -32.31
CA LYS A 662 21.46 12.58 -33.67
C LYS A 662 22.94 12.61 -34.11
N PRO A 663 23.90 13.10 -33.31
CA PRO A 663 25.32 12.92 -33.57
C PRO A 663 25.75 11.46 -33.80
N CYS A 664 25.27 10.51 -32.98
CA CYS A 664 25.57 9.09 -33.16
C CYS A 664 25.11 8.57 -34.54
N ALA A 665 23.85 8.85 -34.92
CA ALA A 665 23.30 8.40 -36.19
C ALA A 665 24.05 9.00 -37.39
N LYS A 666 24.33 10.31 -37.36
CA LYS A 666 25.10 11.00 -38.40
C LYS A 666 26.53 10.47 -38.52
N HIS A 667 27.19 10.24 -37.38
CA HIS A 667 28.56 9.74 -37.37
C HIS A 667 28.67 8.35 -37.97
N LEU A 668 27.72 7.46 -37.65
CA LEU A 668 27.64 6.13 -38.25
C LEU A 668 27.42 6.22 -39.76
N VAL A 669 26.62 7.14 -40.28
CA VAL A 669 26.47 7.34 -41.74
C VAL A 669 27.79 7.79 -42.38
N ALA A 670 28.50 8.75 -41.75
CA ALA A 670 29.74 9.29 -42.28
C ALA A 670 30.91 8.28 -42.26
N HIS A 671 30.92 7.36 -41.29
CA HIS A 671 32.02 6.43 -41.06
C HIS A 671 31.52 4.98 -41.02
N SER A 672 31.60 4.26 -42.15
CA SER A 672 31.12 2.88 -42.28
C SER A 672 31.91 1.86 -41.45
N SER A 673 33.15 2.19 -41.07
CA SER A 673 34.07 1.38 -40.25
C SER A 673 33.91 1.53 -38.74
N VAL A 674 32.85 2.23 -38.28
CA VAL A 674 32.59 2.46 -36.85
C VAL A 674 31.40 1.62 -36.37
N GLU A 675 31.52 1.01 -35.20
CA GLU A 675 30.42 0.38 -34.46
C GLU A 675 30.34 0.99 -33.05
N LEU A 676 29.17 1.45 -32.65
CA LEU A 676 28.93 2.10 -31.36
C LEU A 676 28.28 1.12 -30.38
N TYR A 677 28.85 0.99 -29.19
CA TYR A 677 28.35 0.15 -28.09
C TYR A 677 27.83 1.04 -26.98
N VAL A 678 26.55 0.93 -26.66
CA VAL A 678 25.86 1.81 -25.69
C VAL A 678 25.15 0.98 -24.61
N LEU A 679 24.85 1.61 -23.49
CA LEU A 679 24.10 0.96 -22.41
C LEU A 679 22.60 0.97 -22.69
N PHE A 680 21.93 -0.14 -22.41
CA PHE A 680 20.47 -0.23 -22.49
C PHE A 680 19.77 0.75 -21.54
N SER A 681 20.36 1.04 -20.37
CA SER A 681 19.82 2.07 -19.48
C SER A 681 19.77 3.44 -20.17
N ASP A 682 20.77 3.76 -21.00
CA ASP A 682 20.79 5.01 -21.76
C ASP A 682 19.81 4.94 -22.94
N VAL A 683 19.85 3.86 -23.73
CA VAL A 683 18.88 3.63 -24.83
C VAL A 683 17.44 3.76 -24.32
N SER A 684 17.11 3.18 -23.18
CA SER A 684 15.75 3.24 -22.62
C SER A 684 15.32 4.65 -22.22
N LYS A 685 16.25 5.53 -21.79
CA LYS A 685 15.97 6.93 -21.39
C LYS A 685 15.80 7.86 -22.59
N VAL A 686 16.53 7.61 -23.68
CA VAL A 686 16.56 8.46 -24.89
C VAL A 686 16.08 7.72 -26.14
N TYR A 687 15.18 6.75 -25.94
CA TYR A 687 14.70 5.87 -27.01
C TYR A 687 14.02 6.66 -28.12
N GLU A 688 13.19 7.65 -27.77
CA GLU A 688 12.50 8.51 -28.73
C GLU A 688 13.49 9.27 -29.62
N GLU A 689 14.54 9.85 -29.04
CA GLU A 689 15.56 10.57 -29.81
C GLU A 689 16.32 9.64 -30.76
N PHE A 690 16.55 8.38 -30.37
CA PHE A 690 17.15 7.40 -31.26
C PHE A 690 16.19 6.96 -32.37
N VAL A 691 14.91 6.77 -32.06
CA VAL A 691 13.87 6.48 -33.07
C VAL A 691 13.82 7.60 -34.11
N GLU A 692 13.80 8.85 -33.67
CA GLU A 692 13.81 10.02 -34.57
C GLU A 692 15.09 10.06 -35.41
N ALA A 693 16.26 9.94 -34.79
CA ALA A 693 17.55 10.05 -35.49
C ALA A 693 17.77 8.92 -36.52
N PHE A 694 17.39 7.69 -36.20
CA PHE A 694 17.60 6.55 -37.09
C PHE A 694 16.48 6.37 -38.13
N ASN A 695 15.32 7.00 -37.96
CA ASN A 695 14.27 7.04 -39.00
C ASN A 695 14.32 8.29 -39.89
N GLU A 696 15.29 9.20 -39.69
CA GLU A 696 15.38 10.47 -40.44
C GLU A 696 15.59 10.26 -41.95
N THR A 697 16.40 9.27 -42.36
CA THR A 697 16.75 9.01 -43.77
C THR A 697 17.01 7.52 -44.03
N PRO A 698 16.92 7.03 -45.28
CA PRO A 698 17.28 5.65 -45.61
C PRO A 698 18.71 5.25 -45.21
N THR A 699 19.65 6.21 -45.25
CA THR A 699 21.05 5.96 -44.88
C THR A 699 21.23 5.86 -43.36
N THR A 700 20.49 6.64 -42.58
CA THR A 700 20.48 6.48 -41.11
C THR A 700 19.80 5.17 -40.70
N ILE A 701 18.71 4.76 -41.35
CA ILE A 701 18.08 3.44 -41.11
C ILE A 701 19.09 2.30 -41.33
N ALA A 702 19.83 2.35 -42.43
CA ALA A 702 20.86 1.34 -42.73
C ALA A 702 22.04 1.37 -41.73
N SER A 703 22.34 2.52 -41.13
CA SER A 703 23.44 2.65 -40.16
C SER A 703 23.06 2.15 -38.75
N ALA A 704 21.77 2.03 -38.43
CA ALA A 704 21.25 1.56 -37.15
C ALA A 704 21.75 0.16 -36.74
N ALA A 705 22.14 -0.68 -37.72
CA ALA A 705 22.68 -2.02 -37.46
C ALA A 705 24.00 -1.98 -36.68
N ARG A 706 24.72 -0.85 -36.71
CA ARG A 706 26.03 -0.63 -36.08
C ARG A 706 25.95 0.14 -34.75
N LEU A 707 24.75 0.41 -34.22
CA LEU A 707 24.58 0.82 -32.84
C LEU A 707 24.08 -0.38 -32.03
N VAL A 708 24.86 -0.80 -31.04
CA VAL A 708 24.73 -2.09 -30.36
C VAL A 708 24.56 -1.91 -28.86
N PHE A 709 23.66 -2.67 -28.25
CA PHE A 709 23.42 -2.65 -26.80
C PHE A 709 22.95 -4.01 -26.28
N ALA A 710 23.02 -4.22 -24.97
CA ALA A 710 22.64 -5.47 -24.31
C ALA A 710 21.41 -5.30 -23.42
N THR A 711 20.38 -6.12 -23.62
CA THR A 711 19.10 -6.05 -22.88
C THR A 711 18.61 -7.43 -22.48
N SER A 712 17.89 -7.51 -21.36
CA SER A 712 17.18 -8.72 -20.92
C SER A 712 15.67 -8.66 -21.21
N LEU A 713 15.20 -7.61 -21.90
CA LEU A 713 13.78 -7.48 -22.22
C LEU A 713 13.42 -8.28 -23.47
N PRO A 714 12.19 -8.82 -23.55
CA PRO A 714 11.61 -9.18 -24.83
C PRO A 714 11.42 -7.92 -25.68
N HIS A 715 11.23 -8.10 -26.99
CA HIS A 715 11.07 -6.98 -27.90
C HIS A 715 9.71 -6.30 -27.71
N TRP A 716 9.71 -5.07 -27.20
CA TRP A 716 8.51 -4.35 -26.76
C TRP A 716 7.43 -4.16 -27.85
N ALA A 717 7.79 -4.23 -29.14
CA ALA A 717 6.84 -4.13 -30.25
C ALA A 717 6.61 -5.46 -31.02
N ASP A 718 7.10 -6.60 -30.52
CA ASP A 718 6.91 -7.90 -31.19
C ASP A 718 5.51 -8.48 -30.92
N ARG A 719 4.63 -8.45 -31.91
CA ARG A 719 3.23 -8.89 -31.76
C ARG A 719 3.06 -10.40 -31.90
N ASP A 720 3.95 -11.03 -32.67
CA ASP A 720 3.82 -12.43 -33.08
C ASP A 720 4.75 -13.34 -32.25
N GLY A 721 5.51 -12.76 -31.32
CA GLY A 721 6.42 -13.45 -30.44
C GLY A 721 5.71 -14.33 -29.39
N PRO A 722 6.40 -15.38 -28.87
CA PRO A 722 5.83 -16.30 -27.89
C PRO A 722 5.83 -15.79 -26.44
N SER A 723 6.23 -14.53 -26.20
CA SER A 723 6.42 -14.01 -24.84
C SER A 723 5.09 -13.72 -24.15
N GLU A 724 4.80 -14.46 -23.09
CA GLU A 724 3.59 -14.28 -22.28
C GLU A 724 3.54 -12.89 -21.63
N THR A 725 4.66 -12.41 -21.11
CA THR A 725 4.79 -11.05 -20.54
C THR A 725 4.39 -9.99 -21.56
N LEU A 726 4.83 -10.16 -22.82
CA LEU A 726 4.57 -9.18 -23.87
C LEU A 726 3.11 -9.19 -24.32
N GLN A 727 2.49 -10.37 -24.40
CA GLN A 727 1.05 -10.49 -24.70
C GLN A 727 0.20 -9.79 -23.63
N LYS A 728 0.55 -9.93 -22.35
CA LYS A 728 -0.13 -9.22 -21.25
C LYS A 728 0.15 -7.71 -21.31
N PHE A 729 1.37 -7.31 -21.65
CA PHE A 729 1.73 -5.90 -21.83
C PHE A 729 0.90 -5.23 -22.93
N HIS A 730 0.79 -5.83 -24.12
CA HIS A 730 -0.01 -5.27 -25.22
C HIS A 730 -1.51 -5.28 -24.93
N SER A 731 -1.98 -6.25 -24.12
CA SER A 731 -3.37 -6.29 -23.67
C SER A 731 -3.71 -5.14 -22.71
N ALA A 732 -2.75 -4.77 -21.86
CA ALA A 732 -2.86 -3.69 -20.88
C ALA A 732 -2.61 -2.31 -21.51
N VAL A 733 -1.52 -2.15 -22.26
CA VAL A 733 -1.14 -0.94 -23.00
C VAL A 733 -1.58 -1.10 -24.45
N ARG A 734 -2.83 -0.73 -24.74
CA ARG A 734 -3.45 -0.98 -26.04
C ARG A 734 -2.92 -0.10 -27.17
N ASP A 735 -2.44 1.10 -26.86
CA ASP A 735 -1.90 2.03 -27.86
C ASP A 735 -0.45 1.65 -28.22
N PRO A 736 -0.16 1.23 -29.47
CA PRO A 736 1.18 0.87 -29.89
C PRO A 736 2.19 2.02 -29.84
N SER A 737 1.74 3.28 -29.88
CA SER A 737 2.65 4.44 -29.74
C SER A 737 3.28 4.52 -28.35
N MET A 738 2.66 3.89 -27.35
CA MET A 738 3.18 3.81 -25.98
C MET A 738 4.09 2.59 -25.76
N TRP A 739 4.31 1.74 -26.77
CA TRP A 739 5.18 0.56 -26.65
C TRP A 739 6.65 0.97 -26.74
N SER A 740 7.28 1.07 -25.57
CA SER A 740 8.67 1.49 -25.44
C SER A 740 9.40 0.57 -24.47
N PRO A 741 10.75 0.55 -24.50
CA PRO A 741 11.51 -0.16 -23.47
C PRO A 741 11.19 0.36 -22.06
N MET A 742 10.83 1.63 -21.91
CA MET A 742 10.58 2.23 -20.60
C MET A 742 9.21 1.83 -20.03
N SER A 743 8.16 1.84 -20.85
CA SER A 743 6.83 1.40 -20.44
C SER A 743 6.80 -0.10 -20.15
N LEU A 744 7.49 -0.92 -20.95
CA LEU A 744 7.62 -2.35 -20.66
C LEU A 744 8.32 -2.61 -19.31
N ARG A 745 9.36 -1.85 -18.95
CA ARG A 745 10.02 -1.95 -17.63
C ARG A 745 9.08 -1.60 -16.48
N GLY A 746 8.22 -0.59 -16.66
CA GLY A 746 7.17 -0.24 -15.70
C GLY A 746 6.18 -1.37 -15.49
N PHE A 747 5.64 -1.88 -16.59
CA PHE A 747 4.70 -2.99 -16.61
C PHE A 747 5.26 -4.23 -15.91
N MET A 748 6.47 -4.66 -16.27
CA MET A 748 7.12 -5.83 -15.67
C MET A 748 7.39 -5.66 -14.18
N THR A 749 7.71 -4.45 -13.73
CA THR A 749 7.90 -4.16 -12.31
C THR A 749 6.57 -4.27 -11.56
N ALA A 750 5.50 -3.66 -12.06
CA ALA A 750 4.17 -3.78 -11.46
C ALA A 750 3.66 -5.23 -11.46
N ARG A 751 3.88 -5.98 -12.55
CA ARG A 751 3.52 -7.40 -12.66
C ARG A 751 4.26 -8.27 -11.64
N LEU A 752 5.55 -8.03 -11.41
CA LEU A 752 6.30 -8.68 -10.34
C LEU A 752 5.67 -8.41 -8.96
N LEU A 753 5.30 -7.16 -8.67
CA LEU A 753 4.64 -6.81 -7.40
C LEU A 753 3.31 -7.55 -7.23
N GLN A 754 2.52 -7.71 -8.31
CA GLN A 754 1.27 -8.47 -8.30
C GLN A 754 1.48 -9.95 -7.99
N VAL A 755 2.60 -10.54 -8.40
CA VAL A 755 2.92 -11.95 -8.11
C VAL A 755 3.36 -12.14 -6.66
N ILE A 756 4.16 -11.22 -6.10
CA ILE A 756 4.71 -11.39 -4.73
C ILE A 756 3.76 -10.92 -3.62
N THR A 757 2.96 -9.87 -3.85
CA THR A 757 2.11 -9.25 -2.82
C THR A 757 1.11 -10.22 -2.18
N PRO A 758 0.44 -11.12 -2.94
CA PRO A 758 -0.48 -12.11 -2.38
C PRO A 758 0.17 -13.08 -1.39
N ALA A 759 1.46 -13.40 -1.56
CA ALA A 759 2.19 -14.31 -0.67
C ALA A 759 2.60 -13.63 0.66
N MET A 760 2.60 -12.30 0.71
CA MET A 760 3.04 -11.52 1.86
C MET A 760 1.84 -11.07 2.71
N LYS A 761 1.76 -11.51 3.97
CA LYS A 761 0.69 -11.05 4.89
C LYS A 761 0.98 -9.65 5.47
N LYS A 762 2.25 -9.42 5.79
CA LYS A 762 2.81 -8.16 6.30
C LYS A 762 3.79 -7.61 5.27
N ILE A 763 3.83 -6.29 5.10
CA ILE A 763 4.67 -5.63 4.11
C ILE A 763 5.25 -4.36 4.74
N ASN A 764 6.58 -4.26 4.69
CA ASN A 764 7.36 -3.04 4.90
C ASN A 764 8.66 -3.19 4.08
N SER A 765 9.50 -2.15 4.04
CA SER A 765 10.76 -2.15 3.29
C SER A 765 11.62 -3.38 3.59
N THR A 766 11.81 -3.73 4.87
CA THR A 766 12.63 -4.87 5.30
C THR A 766 12.03 -6.22 4.88
N LEU A 767 10.75 -6.45 5.17
CA LEU A 767 10.05 -7.70 4.83
C LEU A 767 10.00 -7.94 3.32
N LEU A 768 9.88 -6.86 2.54
CA LEU A 768 9.93 -6.93 1.08
C LEU A 768 11.31 -7.37 0.61
N LEU A 769 12.39 -6.80 1.15
CA LEU A 769 13.76 -7.22 0.83
C LEU A 769 14.02 -8.68 1.24
N ASP A 770 13.61 -9.05 2.45
CA ASP A 770 13.78 -10.41 2.97
C ASP A 770 13.09 -11.44 2.08
N TYR A 771 11.94 -11.10 1.49
CA TYR A 771 11.28 -11.94 0.49
C TYR A 771 12.17 -12.19 -0.73
N PHE A 772 12.73 -11.13 -1.34
CA PHE A 772 13.60 -11.25 -2.52
C PHE A 772 14.83 -12.13 -2.24
N TYR A 773 15.52 -11.90 -1.12
CA TYR A 773 16.72 -12.67 -0.77
C TYR A 773 16.39 -14.11 -0.32
N LYS A 774 15.20 -14.35 0.22
CA LYS A 774 14.76 -15.70 0.59
C LYS A 774 14.38 -16.56 -0.62
N GLU A 775 13.58 -16.03 -1.54
CA GLU A 775 13.16 -16.77 -2.74
C GLU A 775 14.34 -16.97 -3.71
N SER A 776 15.32 -16.06 -3.68
CA SER A 776 16.51 -16.01 -4.52
C SER A 776 16.22 -15.83 -6.02
N VAL A 777 15.36 -16.66 -6.61
CA VAL A 777 14.92 -16.56 -8.00
C VAL A 777 13.40 -16.48 -8.06
N ILE A 778 12.87 -15.47 -8.72
CA ILE A 778 11.43 -15.23 -8.86
C ILE A 778 11.05 -15.33 -10.33
N GLY A 779 10.13 -16.24 -10.65
CA GLY A 779 9.50 -16.36 -11.97
C GLY A 779 8.24 -15.51 -12.06
N VAL A 780 8.09 -14.77 -13.15
CA VAL A 780 6.89 -13.98 -13.46
C VAL A 780 6.58 -14.19 -14.93
N ASP A 781 5.47 -14.87 -15.22
CA ASP A 781 5.10 -15.25 -16.58
C ASP A 781 6.29 -16.01 -17.24
N ASP A 782 6.81 -15.56 -18.39
CA ASP A 782 8.00 -16.12 -19.06
C ASP A 782 9.34 -15.51 -18.61
N MET A 783 9.33 -14.54 -17.69
CA MET A 783 10.52 -13.86 -17.17
C MET A 783 11.05 -14.48 -15.87
N ARG A 784 12.35 -14.37 -15.63
CA ARG A 784 13.01 -14.81 -14.39
C ARG A 784 13.95 -13.74 -13.84
N TYR A 785 13.81 -13.45 -12.56
CA TYR A 785 14.66 -12.50 -11.84
C TYR A 785 15.48 -13.19 -10.76
N GLY A 786 16.77 -12.87 -10.66
CA GLY A 786 17.70 -13.42 -9.67
C GLY A 786 18.87 -14.19 -10.31
N PRO A 787 19.79 -14.77 -9.51
CA PRO A 787 19.66 -14.97 -8.08
C PRO A 787 19.89 -13.68 -7.28
N PHE A 788 19.14 -13.55 -6.18
CA PHE A 788 19.42 -12.59 -5.11
C PHE A 788 20.02 -13.36 -3.93
N SER A 789 21.13 -12.87 -3.38
CA SER A 789 21.78 -13.42 -2.18
C SER A 789 22.43 -12.31 -1.37
N ASP A 790 22.12 -12.25 -0.09
CA ASP A 790 22.77 -11.40 0.92
C ASP A 790 23.68 -12.20 1.87
N LYS A 791 23.95 -13.47 1.54
CA LYS A 791 24.89 -14.34 2.26
C LYS A 791 26.12 -14.61 1.42
N GLU A 792 27.30 -14.45 2.02
CA GLU A 792 28.55 -14.99 1.49
C GLU A 792 28.38 -16.50 1.25
N CYS A 793 28.31 -16.91 -0.03
CA CYS A 793 27.95 -18.26 -0.47
C CYS A 793 28.67 -19.40 0.28
N VAL A 794 27.91 -20.32 0.91
CA VAL A 794 28.19 -21.78 0.96
C VAL A 794 26.90 -22.60 1.17
N SER A 795 26.65 -23.59 0.29
CA SER A 795 26.32 -25.00 0.65
C SER A 795 26.09 -25.90 -0.59
N GLY A 796 26.97 -26.90 -0.81
CA GLY A 796 26.73 -28.07 -1.67
C GLY A 796 27.47 -28.12 -3.02
N GLN A 797 28.54 -28.91 -3.09
CA GLN A 797 29.30 -29.49 -4.23
C GLN A 797 29.55 -28.70 -5.56
N ALA A 798 29.16 -27.44 -5.71
CA ALA A 798 29.61 -26.60 -6.82
C ALA A 798 30.07 -25.24 -6.29
N SER A 799 31.37 -25.09 -6.12
CA SER A 799 32.03 -23.83 -5.75
C SER A 799 31.97 -22.83 -6.90
N LEU A 800 31.20 -21.74 -6.73
CA LEU A 800 31.44 -20.49 -7.46
C LEU A 800 32.40 -19.65 -6.63
N GLU A 801 33.61 -19.42 -7.16
CA GLU A 801 34.70 -18.71 -6.50
C GLU A 801 34.43 -17.21 -6.30
N SER A 802 34.85 -16.71 -5.12
CA SER A 802 35.08 -15.33 -4.62
C SER A 802 33.91 -14.31 -4.62
N ASP A 803 33.42 -13.97 -3.42
CA ASP A 803 32.60 -12.80 -3.03
C ASP A 803 31.09 -12.79 -3.39
N CYS A 804 30.36 -13.81 -2.93
CA CYS A 804 28.95 -14.00 -3.22
C CYS A 804 28.00 -13.11 -2.39
N LEU A 805 27.83 -11.87 -2.80
CA LEU A 805 26.67 -11.02 -2.46
C LEU A 805 26.09 -10.50 -3.78
N THR A 806 24.86 -10.89 -4.12
CA THR A 806 24.25 -10.57 -5.42
C THR A 806 22.89 -9.92 -5.24
N ASN A 807 22.74 -8.71 -5.79
CA ASN A 807 21.49 -7.96 -5.82
C ASN A 807 21.03 -7.63 -7.25
N PHE A 808 21.67 -8.27 -8.24
CA PHE A 808 21.36 -8.12 -9.65
C PHE A 808 20.62 -9.34 -10.18
N GLY A 809 19.42 -9.10 -10.71
CA GLY A 809 18.48 -10.16 -11.06
C GLY A 809 18.24 -10.34 -12.55
N ALA A 810 18.86 -9.53 -13.42
CA ALA A 810 18.68 -9.70 -14.86
C ALA A 810 19.39 -10.96 -15.36
N ARG A 811 18.65 -11.79 -16.10
CA ARG A 811 19.11 -13.00 -16.77
C ARG A 811 18.85 -12.89 -18.26
N ASP A 812 19.37 -13.87 -19.02
CA ASP A 812 19.03 -14.04 -20.44
C ASP A 812 19.23 -12.74 -21.24
N ILE A 813 20.40 -12.13 -21.05
CA ILE A 813 20.77 -10.86 -21.66
C ILE A 813 21.20 -11.11 -23.11
N ALA A 814 20.47 -10.56 -24.06
CA ALA A 814 20.77 -10.63 -25.48
C ALA A 814 21.47 -9.36 -25.97
N VAL A 815 22.21 -9.48 -27.08
CA VAL A 815 22.84 -8.32 -27.76
C VAL A 815 22.02 -7.95 -28.98
N TRP A 816 21.58 -6.70 -29.04
CA TRP A 816 20.71 -6.17 -30.09
C TRP A 816 21.41 -5.03 -30.81
N SER A 817 21.04 -4.84 -32.08
CA SER A 817 21.29 -3.60 -32.81
C SER A 817 20.11 -2.64 -32.63
N MET A 818 20.31 -1.35 -32.93
CA MET A 818 19.21 -0.40 -33.01
C MET A 818 18.22 -0.78 -34.13
N SER A 819 18.68 -1.40 -35.22
CA SER A 819 17.78 -1.97 -36.23
C SER A 819 16.80 -2.98 -35.63
N ARG A 820 17.26 -3.87 -34.74
CA ARG A 820 16.37 -4.78 -33.99
C ARG A 820 15.38 -4.00 -33.14
N ALA A 821 15.82 -2.98 -32.42
CA ALA A 821 14.96 -2.18 -31.54
C ALA A 821 13.82 -1.48 -32.29
N LEU A 822 14.06 -1.12 -33.56
CA LEU A 822 13.09 -0.47 -34.45
C LEU A 822 12.20 -1.46 -35.19
N ASP A 823 12.68 -2.68 -35.43
CA ASP A 823 11.99 -3.72 -36.20
C ASP A 823 12.10 -5.12 -35.52
N PRO A 824 10.98 -5.66 -35.00
CA PRO A 824 10.91 -6.97 -34.37
C PRO A 824 11.14 -8.15 -35.33
N THR A 825 11.41 -7.94 -36.62
CA THR A 825 11.75 -9.02 -37.56
C THR A 825 13.26 -9.23 -37.71
N VAL A 826 14.06 -8.20 -37.40
CA VAL A 826 15.54 -8.29 -37.44
C VAL A 826 15.99 -9.26 -36.34
N PRO A 827 16.90 -10.22 -36.59
CA PRO A 827 17.33 -11.15 -35.53
C PRO A 827 18.23 -10.48 -34.48
N VAL A 828 18.35 -11.11 -33.31
CA VAL A 828 19.33 -10.70 -32.29
C VAL A 828 20.76 -10.94 -32.79
N LEU A 829 21.70 -10.07 -32.41
CA LEU A 829 23.12 -10.21 -32.76
C LEU A 829 23.79 -11.34 -31.96
N GLN A 830 23.38 -11.49 -30.69
CA GLN A 830 23.77 -12.61 -29.85
C GLN A 830 22.57 -13.12 -29.09
N ARG A 831 22.45 -14.45 -28.98
CA ARG A 831 21.41 -15.10 -28.18
C ARG A 831 21.54 -14.74 -26.69
N PRO A 832 20.42 -14.79 -25.94
CA PRO A 832 20.40 -14.55 -24.50
C PRO A 832 21.44 -15.36 -23.73
N VAL A 833 22.16 -14.70 -22.81
CA VAL A 833 23.17 -15.29 -21.93
C VAL A 833 23.06 -14.69 -20.53
N THR A 834 23.34 -15.50 -19.50
CA THR A 834 23.48 -14.99 -18.12
C THR A 834 24.98 -14.95 -17.78
N PRO A 835 25.60 -13.75 -17.63
CA PRO A 835 27.04 -13.64 -17.45
C PRO A 835 27.49 -14.14 -16.08
N SER A 836 28.66 -14.81 -16.01
CA SER A 836 29.26 -15.26 -14.75
C SER A 836 29.86 -14.13 -13.92
N LEU A 837 30.23 -13.02 -14.58
CA LEU A 837 30.98 -11.89 -13.99
C LEU A 837 32.31 -12.31 -13.33
N GLN A 838 32.87 -13.44 -13.75
CA GLN A 838 34.21 -13.85 -13.37
C GLN A 838 35.21 -13.18 -14.30
N TYR A 839 36.19 -12.49 -13.71
CA TYR A 839 37.22 -11.75 -14.44
C TYR A 839 38.56 -12.48 -14.35
N THR A 840 39.30 -12.52 -15.46
CA THR A 840 40.67 -13.04 -15.45
C THR A 840 41.56 -12.10 -14.63
N ASN A 841 42.29 -12.68 -13.67
CA ASN A 841 43.15 -11.93 -12.80
C ASN A 841 44.52 -11.77 -13.48
N ALA A 842 44.72 -10.71 -14.27
CA ALA A 842 45.94 -10.48 -15.05
C ALA A 842 47.24 -10.47 -14.18
N ASN A 843 47.12 -10.22 -12.88
CA ASN A 843 48.24 -10.26 -11.94
C ASN A 843 48.61 -11.68 -11.45
N LYS A 844 47.72 -12.68 -11.55
CA LYS A 844 48.06 -14.08 -11.23
C LYS A 844 49.01 -14.68 -12.26
N ASP A 845 48.93 -14.21 -13.51
CA ASP A 845 49.73 -14.73 -14.63
C ASP A 845 51.06 -13.97 -14.82
N GLN A 846 51.25 -12.84 -14.13
CA GLN A 846 52.52 -12.07 -14.11
C GLN A 846 53.27 -12.12 -12.77
N GLY A 847 52.62 -12.56 -11.68
CA GLY A 847 53.26 -12.77 -10.39
C GLY A 847 53.95 -14.13 -10.30
N LEU A 848 55.13 -14.17 -9.66
CA LEU A 848 55.73 -15.46 -9.25
C LEU A 848 54.69 -16.20 -8.40
N THR A 849 54.37 -17.46 -8.74
CA THR A 849 53.46 -18.29 -7.94
C THR A 849 53.96 -18.38 -6.49
N PRO A 850 53.12 -18.67 -5.48
CA PRO A 850 53.58 -18.86 -4.10
C PRO A 850 54.73 -19.87 -3.99
N SER A 851 54.73 -20.90 -4.85
CA SER A 851 55.81 -21.88 -4.96
C SER A 851 57.11 -21.30 -5.56
N GLN A 852 57.00 -20.40 -6.54
CA GLN A 852 58.15 -19.70 -7.11
C GLN A 852 58.69 -18.62 -6.15
N ILE A 853 57.83 -17.91 -5.42
CA ILE A 853 58.23 -16.98 -4.35
C ILE A 853 58.96 -17.75 -3.25
N ALA A 854 58.40 -18.87 -2.79
CA ALA A 854 59.06 -19.75 -1.84
C ALA A 854 60.39 -20.27 -2.39
N GLY A 855 60.44 -20.67 -3.66
CA GLY A 855 61.66 -21.10 -4.35
C GLY A 855 62.73 -19.99 -4.45
N VAL A 856 62.33 -18.75 -4.74
CA VAL A 856 63.21 -17.57 -4.78
C VAL A 856 63.71 -17.23 -3.37
N ILE A 857 62.83 -17.26 -2.36
CA ILE A 857 63.22 -17.01 -0.97
C ILE A 857 64.21 -18.07 -0.49
N ILE A 858 63.90 -19.35 -0.71
CA ILE A 858 64.78 -20.48 -0.36
C ILE A 858 66.10 -20.36 -1.13
N GLY A 859 66.04 -20.08 -2.43
CA GLY A 859 67.21 -19.88 -3.28
C GLY A 859 68.09 -18.72 -2.81
N CYS A 860 67.49 -17.59 -2.45
CA CYS A 860 68.19 -16.44 -1.86
C CYS A 860 68.80 -16.78 -0.50
N CYS A 861 68.08 -17.49 0.39
CA CYS A 861 68.61 -17.93 1.68
C CYS A 861 69.79 -18.90 1.51
N VAL A 862 69.71 -19.85 0.56
CA VAL A 862 70.78 -20.79 0.24
C VAL A 862 71.97 -20.06 -0.39
N ALA A 863 71.74 -19.13 -1.33
CA ALA A 863 72.79 -18.32 -1.92
C ALA A 863 73.47 -17.42 -0.87
N LEU A 864 72.71 -16.84 0.05
CA LEU A 864 73.24 -16.06 1.17
C LEU A 864 74.06 -16.95 2.11
N ALA A 865 73.58 -18.16 2.42
CA ALA A 865 74.31 -19.13 3.23
C ALA A 865 75.60 -19.63 2.55
N LEU A 866 75.57 -19.79 1.22
CA LEU A 866 76.75 -20.15 0.45
C LEU A 866 77.74 -18.98 0.33
N LEU A 867 77.25 -17.75 0.19
CA LEU A 867 78.09 -16.54 0.19
C LEU A 867 78.71 -16.26 1.55
N THR A 868 77.98 -16.50 2.65
CA THR A 868 78.54 -16.39 4.01
C THR A 868 79.50 -17.52 4.30
N ALA A 869 79.21 -18.75 3.84
CA ALA A 869 80.15 -19.86 3.94
C ALA A 869 81.42 -19.61 3.10
N LEU A 870 81.30 -19.10 1.88
CA LEU A 870 82.42 -18.72 1.01
C LEU A 870 83.19 -17.53 1.60
N GLY A 871 82.49 -16.53 2.15
CA GLY A 871 83.08 -15.40 2.85
C GLY A 871 83.84 -15.82 4.10
N ALA A 872 83.29 -16.76 4.89
CA ALA A 872 83.95 -17.38 6.03
C ALA A 872 85.15 -18.23 5.58
N LEU A 873 85.01 -19.00 4.50
CA LEU A 873 86.09 -19.81 3.94
C LEU A 873 87.23 -18.91 3.45
N LEU A 874 86.94 -17.82 2.72
CA LEU A 874 87.90 -16.82 2.27
C LEU A 874 88.54 -16.06 3.45
N LEU A 875 87.76 -15.71 4.47
CA LEU A 875 88.27 -15.08 5.71
C LEU A 875 89.16 -16.02 6.53
N VAL A 876 88.92 -17.34 6.51
CA VAL A 876 89.73 -18.34 7.22
C VAL A 876 90.93 -18.81 6.40
N SER A 877 90.85 -18.81 5.07
CA SER A 877 91.93 -19.28 4.17
C SER A 877 92.85 -18.17 3.63
N LEU A 878 92.48 -16.89 3.73
CA LEU A 878 93.29 -15.75 3.25
C LEU A 878 93.64 -14.70 4.32
N ARG A 879 93.45 -14.97 5.61
CA ARG A 879 93.81 -14.04 6.69
C ARG A 879 94.86 -14.59 7.64
N ASN A 880 96.07 -14.75 7.10
CA ASN A 880 97.30 -14.69 7.88
C ASN A 880 97.76 -13.21 7.91
N ALA A 881 97.20 -12.44 8.84
CA ALA A 881 97.78 -11.20 9.39
C ALA A 881 96.75 -10.57 10.33
N ARG A 882 96.99 -10.72 11.63
CA ARG A 882 96.31 -9.98 12.69
C ARG A 882 97.01 -8.62 12.77
N ASP A 883 96.30 -7.56 12.40
CA ASP A 883 96.82 -6.19 12.40
C ASP A 883 96.84 -5.65 13.85
N ASN A 884 97.98 -5.87 14.52
CA ASN A 884 98.29 -5.43 15.88
C ASN A 884 99.44 -4.41 15.87
N GLU A 885 99.60 -3.61 14.81
CA GLU A 885 100.70 -2.63 14.71
C GLU A 885 100.56 -1.45 15.70
N ARG A 886 99.39 -1.23 16.31
CA ARG A 886 99.14 -0.11 17.24
C ARG A 886 98.74 -0.51 18.66
N ALA A 887 98.86 -1.78 19.03
CA ALA A 887 98.66 -2.21 20.41
C ALA A 887 99.94 -1.93 21.23
N PRO A 888 99.84 -1.33 22.44
CA PRO A 888 101.00 -1.07 23.30
C PRO A 888 101.74 -2.38 23.61
N ARG A 889 103.06 -2.39 23.48
CA ARG A 889 103.90 -3.60 23.67
C ARG A 889 104.82 -3.52 24.89
N GLU A 890 104.87 -2.38 25.57
CA GLU A 890 105.60 -2.22 26.83
C GLU A 890 104.64 -2.05 28.02
N ILE A 891 104.99 -2.65 29.17
CA ILE A 891 104.12 -2.71 30.37
C ILE A 891 103.89 -1.34 31.02
N THR A 892 104.74 -0.35 30.72
CA THR A 892 104.68 1.00 31.28
C THR A 892 103.94 2.00 30.41
N ASP A 893 103.52 1.62 29.20
CA ASP A 893 102.80 2.51 28.31
C ASP A 893 101.38 2.78 28.83
N PRO A 894 100.94 4.05 28.90
CA PRO A 894 99.61 4.37 29.39
C PRO A 894 98.56 3.82 28.41
N VAL A 895 97.69 2.95 28.90
CA VAL A 895 96.53 2.45 28.17
C VAL A 895 95.29 3.18 28.68
N THR A 896 94.57 3.87 27.81
CA THR A 896 93.31 4.49 28.18
C THR A 896 92.16 3.52 27.96
N LEU A 897 91.56 3.06 29.06
CA LEU A 897 90.39 2.19 29.04
C LEU A 897 89.12 3.05 29.15
N VAL A 898 88.32 3.05 28.10
CA VAL A 898 87.02 3.75 28.08
C VAL A 898 85.91 2.71 28.12
N PHE A 899 85.17 2.68 29.22
CA PHE A 899 84.02 1.79 29.38
C PHE A 899 82.74 2.50 28.95
N THR A 900 81.97 1.86 28.08
CA THR A 900 80.61 2.26 27.72
C THR A 900 79.65 1.16 28.16
N ASP A 901 78.78 1.47 29.11
CA ASP A 901 77.65 0.60 29.44
C ASP A 901 76.52 0.86 28.44
N ILE A 902 76.34 -0.09 27.51
CA ILE A 902 75.34 -0.01 26.45
C ILE A 902 73.94 -0.33 27.00
N GLU A 903 73.82 -1.13 28.06
CA GLU A 903 72.52 -1.62 28.55
C GLU A 903 71.75 -0.55 29.36
N SER A 904 72.44 0.37 30.04
CA SER A 904 71.81 1.50 30.76
C SER A 904 71.55 2.74 29.88
N SER A 905 72.14 2.81 28.70
CA SER A 905 72.15 4.02 27.85
C SER A 905 70.76 4.40 27.32
N THR A 906 69.92 3.40 27.02
CA THR A 906 68.56 3.63 26.51
C THR A 906 67.63 4.24 27.57
N ALA A 907 67.80 3.86 28.83
CA ALA A 907 67.05 4.45 29.95
C ALA A 907 67.47 5.90 30.21
N GLN A 908 68.75 6.24 30.08
CA GLN A 908 69.23 7.62 30.25
C GLN A 908 68.79 8.54 29.11
N TRP A 909 68.80 8.06 27.86
CA TRP A 909 68.21 8.77 26.71
C TRP A 909 66.72 9.06 26.89
N ALA A 910 65.99 8.15 27.55
CA ALA A 910 64.58 8.37 27.86
C ALA A 910 64.36 9.34 29.04
N THR A 911 65.30 9.43 29.98
CA THR A 911 65.12 10.21 31.22
C THR A 911 65.66 11.65 31.14
N HIS A 912 66.74 11.89 30.37
CA HIS A 912 67.38 13.22 30.22
C HIS A 912 67.79 13.51 28.75
N PRO A 913 66.84 13.50 27.81
CA PRO A 913 67.13 13.57 26.37
C PRO A 913 67.82 14.88 25.94
N GLU A 914 67.66 15.97 26.69
CA GLU A 914 68.29 17.25 26.44
C GLU A 914 69.80 17.30 26.76
N LEU A 915 70.31 16.42 27.64
CA LEU A 915 71.74 16.41 28.05
C LEU A 915 72.56 15.34 27.30
N MET A 916 71.90 14.32 26.76
CA MET A 916 72.55 13.17 26.13
C MET A 916 73.32 13.50 24.84
N PRO A 917 72.85 14.40 23.95
CA PRO A 917 73.61 14.77 22.76
C PRO A 917 75.00 15.34 23.09
N ASP A 918 75.09 16.22 24.09
CA ASP A 918 76.36 16.83 24.52
C ASP A 918 77.24 15.82 25.26
N ALA A 919 76.66 14.93 26.07
CA ALA A 919 77.41 13.86 26.74
C ALA A 919 78.03 12.87 25.74
N VAL A 920 77.29 12.51 24.69
CA VAL A 920 77.79 11.64 23.61
C VAL A 920 78.81 12.37 22.74
N ALA A 921 78.61 13.66 22.46
CA ALA A 921 79.59 14.47 21.75
C ALA A 921 80.90 14.61 22.55
N ALA A 922 80.83 14.80 23.87
CA ALA A 922 82.00 14.83 24.76
C ALA A 922 82.69 13.46 24.81
N HIS A 923 81.94 12.37 24.93
CA HIS A 923 82.50 11.02 24.89
C HIS A 923 83.24 10.75 23.57
N HIS A 924 82.64 11.07 22.43
CA HIS A 924 83.29 10.91 21.13
C HIS A 924 84.50 11.84 20.94
N ASN A 925 84.45 13.06 21.48
CA ASN A 925 85.61 13.96 21.46
C ASN A 925 86.76 13.40 22.31
N ILE A 926 86.48 12.82 23.48
CA ILE A 926 87.48 12.15 24.32
C ILE A 926 88.10 10.96 23.57
N VAL A 927 87.27 10.08 22.97
CA VAL A 927 87.76 8.91 22.21
C VAL A 927 88.59 9.31 20.98
N ARG A 928 88.24 10.40 20.30
CA ARG A 928 89.02 10.89 19.14
C ARG A 928 90.27 11.67 19.52
N SER A 929 90.37 12.14 20.77
CA SER A 929 91.56 12.83 21.30
C SER A 929 92.59 11.88 21.92
N LEU A 930 92.22 10.60 22.09
CA LEU A 930 93.06 9.47 22.46
C LEU A 930 93.50 8.73 21.20
#